data_AF-A0AAV6Q9T8-F1
#
_entry.id   AF-A0AAV6Q9T8-F1
#
_cell.length_a   1.000
_cell.length_b   1.000
_cell.length_c   1.000
_cell.angle_alpha   90.00
_cell.angle_beta   90.00
_cell.angle_gamma   90.00
#
_symmetry.space_group_name_H-M   'P 1'
#
loop_
_entity.id
_entity.type
_entity.pdbx_description
1 polymer ?
#
loop_
_entity_poly.entity_id
_entity_poly.type
_entity_poly.pdbx_seq_one_letter_code
_entity_poly.pdbx_strand_id
1 'polypeptide(L)'
;MATKEGQLGQLRRELAEVQTLYRQSTEHAAVQSHLIKQLEGLNLDTQRVLRNQEEAHTADATSYQKLYTELSQCYQTLVSSEANLRKSYQELSSQVTQKDQHVTDLQAQLQQQEQQQEQQLQQQQKLMAQHTSYPSSNRQTNFKVVVSELSDAALQKSSPESDQTSTRSAGPRPEDKSLQCRASGSIRTKQGAPVQRSRSLSPASSVELRSGRKRRAEQRIQDLEELLKLKMEENEELRRAHDKRRERLCLIQTHYKTVREQLKELEKSNGRPGGRMQRAEPWQLRQENSDAVWNELTYLKNLTRKLSTEKAALEEQMDMLRVQAAMDRATVKELHLCLADNHQELLHNMAEEHRVKSSTPKKPSVSSEQMEQSFKKIQQLEWGIMSLNKETERLREGNEQLLEDNKDLALKCRRLQASLDSLRTQEAVRGEAAQAQALVQREQHCNEIMALEAQLAAFQKEATKLHQQLLKLRQEVGILRAARDFYRNRVAGPVRAGGVVSNISSKVKFKTTRLRGPLRQSSHRAVNPDQAISWQGRTPSPTKDEWEDMSIDSDSGEEYSDSLNSVPSRKAPHRQHANRKSVKCSSITNTKAPEAQSLRAQLAQDDKQQEPWERGAKGEKRRWRKRMLMKAQRCSSASLQQRVESLQRHVEILQSARKDAVLSAKELRRANEKITAQLSSLTEKLSSSKQLTQKLTSDLAGVEQQKKVLQMELEQWRQITFPQQPAPPPPPAAAAAPVNAECSCQCRTMPSPPNFALQALEAEVKQLQAKLKSASAEVTRHVAANKALRGQLQEKDDTLRQLQDKANHTERDVNMKRQLVEDLKTRLKFLQDMEKSYRGQLEELEKKVKTLSEEATNRKALVDSLKRRLNVATSERKQHETSCTKLKEDLEKKDQRIHALQARVGASEQTLAALEQTATEQMEGLTQKSSRAMEKLQRQLGIAYSQLEQLHSFIKVLASEILLDVQEVKQQLMKRRRLRQANTVAGKGGLSAKSMIKAKSIAASILNMSENDLADIMDTDQGTEAHSQSPAEQEWLDQLDHILQQKIPSAGQLIEAVRVKMKERKVLTEELATLTTPVSEKA
;
A
#
# COMPACT_ATOMS: atom_id res chain seq x y z
N MET A 1 11.39 0.36 104.57
CA MET A 1 11.57 -0.82 103.71
C MET A 1 10.70 -0.73 102.46
N ALA A 2 9.37 -0.53 102.58
CA ALA A 2 8.45 -0.40 101.44
C ALA A 2 8.82 0.69 100.40
N THR A 3 9.34 1.84 100.83
CA THR A 3 9.77 2.92 99.91
C THR A 3 11.01 2.54 99.08
N LYS A 4 11.95 1.80 99.67
CA LYS A 4 13.16 1.31 99.00
C LYS A 4 12.83 0.19 98.00
N GLU A 5 11.87 -0.66 98.31
CA GLU A 5 11.38 -1.69 97.38
C GLU A 5 10.64 -1.09 96.18
N GLY A 6 9.85 -0.03 96.39
CA GLY A 6 9.22 0.74 95.32
C GLY A 6 10.25 1.37 94.37
N GLN A 7 11.31 1.98 94.93
CA GLN A 7 12.42 2.55 94.17
C GLN A 7 13.20 1.47 93.38
N LEU A 8 13.47 0.31 93.98
CA LEU A 8 14.08 -0.82 93.27
C LEU A 8 13.21 -1.37 92.14
N GLY A 9 11.89 -1.44 92.34
CA GLY A 9 10.94 -1.82 91.30
C GLY A 9 10.84 -0.79 90.16
N GLN A 10 11.06 0.49 90.45
CA GLN A 10 11.15 1.54 89.45
C GLN A 10 12.46 1.48 88.65
N LEU A 11 13.61 1.35 89.33
CA LEU A 11 14.92 1.20 88.67
C LEU A 11 14.98 -0.05 87.78
N ARG A 12 14.33 -1.16 88.16
CA ARG A 12 14.23 -2.36 87.31
C ARG A 12 13.41 -2.13 86.05
N ARG A 13 12.34 -1.33 86.13
CA ARG A 13 11.52 -0.96 84.96
C ARG A 13 12.30 -0.02 84.04
N GLU A 14 12.96 0.99 84.60
CA GLU A 14 13.82 1.91 83.84
C GLU A 14 14.99 1.17 83.16
N LEU A 15 15.63 0.21 83.85
CA LEU A 15 16.66 -0.64 83.25
C LEU A 15 16.12 -1.49 82.09
N ALA A 16 14.94 -2.09 82.25
CA ALA A 16 14.30 -2.87 81.20
C ALA A 16 13.93 -1.98 79.99
N GLU A 17 13.42 -0.77 80.24
CA GLU A 17 13.13 0.22 79.20
C GLU A 17 14.41 0.63 78.46
N VAL A 18 15.49 0.95 79.16
CA VAL A 18 16.80 1.27 78.55
C VAL A 18 17.33 0.10 77.73
N GLN A 19 17.20 -1.14 78.20
CA GLN A 19 17.58 -2.33 77.42
C GLN A 19 16.74 -2.50 76.15
N THR A 20 15.43 -2.21 76.20
CA THR A 20 14.58 -2.24 75.01
C THR A 20 14.92 -1.13 74.02
N LEU A 21 15.19 0.09 74.50
CA LEU A 21 15.63 1.21 73.67
C LEU A 21 16.99 0.93 73.03
N TYR A 22 17.92 0.31 73.76
CA TYR A 22 19.21 -0.11 73.21
C TYR A 22 19.04 -1.14 72.08
N ARG A 23 18.18 -2.17 72.27
CA ARG A 23 17.88 -3.13 71.19
C ARG A 23 17.26 -2.47 69.96
N GLN A 24 16.33 -1.54 70.16
CA GLN A 24 15.74 -0.78 69.05
C GLN A 24 16.80 0.06 68.34
N SER A 25 17.71 0.70 69.08
CA SER A 25 18.80 1.47 68.50
C SER A 25 19.77 0.61 67.69
N THR A 26 20.10 -0.61 68.15
CA THR A 26 20.98 -1.51 67.39
C THR A 26 20.29 -2.07 66.14
N GLU A 27 18.99 -2.37 66.23
CA GLU A 27 18.17 -2.74 65.06
C GLU A 27 18.09 -1.59 64.04
N HIS A 28 17.86 -0.35 64.49
CA HIS A 28 17.89 0.82 63.62
C HIS A 28 19.26 1.04 62.97
N ALA A 29 20.36 0.88 63.71
CA ALA A 29 21.71 0.97 63.16
C ALA A 29 21.99 -0.12 62.12
N ALA A 30 21.50 -1.35 62.34
CA ALA A 30 21.61 -2.44 61.38
C ALA A 30 20.81 -2.15 60.09
N VAL A 31 19.60 -1.61 60.22
CA VAL A 31 18.77 -1.18 59.08
C VAL A 31 19.45 -0.04 58.31
N GLN A 32 20.01 0.95 59.01
CA GLN A 32 20.78 2.04 58.39
C GLN A 32 22.01 1.51 57.64
N SER A 33 22.77 0.58 58.22
CA SER A 33 23.90 -0.05 57.53
C SER A 33 23.47 -0.82 56.27
N HIS A 34 22.34 -1.52 56.33
CA HIS A 34 21.81 -2.21 55.15
C HIS A 34 21.38 -1.22 54.06
N LEU A 35 20.73 -0.11 54.42
CA LEU A 35 20.36 0.95 53.49
C LEU A 35 21.59 1.60 52.85
N ILE A 36 22.64 1.89 53.63
CA ILE A 36 23.90 2.43 53.10
C ILE A 36 24.50 1.48 52.07
N LYS A 37 24.59 0.17 52.37
CA LYS A 37 25.08 -0.83 51.42
C LYS A 37 24.25 -0.93 50.15
N GLN A 38 22.92 -0.80 50.27
CA GLN A 38 22.04 -0.76 49.10
C GLN A 38 22.29 0.50 48.25
N LEU A 39 22.44 1.66 48.88
CA LEU A 39 22.75 2.92 48.18
C LEU A 39 24.14 2.90 47.54
N GLU A 40 25.14 2.33 48.21
CA GLU A 40 26.47 2.11 47.64
C GLU A 40 26.42 1.17 46.43
N GLY A 41 25.67 0.07 46.52
CA GLY A 41 25.44 -0.85 45.40
C GLY A 41 24.77 -0.15 44.21
N LEU A 42 23.70 0.62 44.46
CA LEU A 42 23.02 1.40 43.43
C LEU A 42 23.93 2.48 42.81
N ASN A 43 24.79 3.13 43.60
CA ASN A 43 25.74 4.11 43.10
C ASN A 43 26.80 3.44 42.20
N LEU A 44 27.34 2.30 42.61
CA LEU A 44 28.28 1.52 41.79
C LEU A 44 27.64 1.04 40.49
N ASP A 45 26.38 0.57 40.54
CA ASP A 45 25.64 0.18 39.34
C ASP A 45 25.37 1.37 38.42
N THR A 46 25.04 2.54 38.99
CA THR A 46 24.85 3.78 38.23
C THR A 46 26.15 4.21 37.55
N GLN A 47 27.28 4.19 38.25
CA GLN A 47 28.59 4.50 37.67
C GLN A 47 28.98 3.51 36.58
N ARG A 48 28.66 2.23 36.74
CA ARG A 48 28.91 1.21 35.70
C ARG A 48 28.09 1.48 34.45
N VAL A 49 26.81 1.82 34.61
CA VAL A 49 25.94 2.17 33.48
C VAL A 49 26.46 3.41 32.75
N LEU A 50 26.88 4.45 33.48
CA LEU A 50 27.45 5.66 32.89
C LEU A 50 28.75 5.35 32.12
N ARG A 51 29.68 4.58 32.69
CA ARG A 51 30.90 4.17 31.99
C ARG A 51 30.60 3.34 30.73
N ASN A 52 29.66 2.40 30.82
CA ASN A 52 29.26 1.62 29.64
C ASN A 52 28.65 2.49 28.54
N GLN A 53 27.90 3.54 28.91
CA GLN A 53 27.37 4.51 27.96
C GLN A 53 28.49 5.36 27.35
N GLU A 54 29.45 5.83 28.15
CA GLU A 54 30.63 6.55 27.67
C GLU A 54 31.46 5.69 26.71
N GLU A 55 31.71 4.42 27.04
CA GLU A 55 32.41 3.45 26.18
C GLU A 55 31.65 3.18 24.88
N ALA A 56 30.32 3.09 24.92
CA ALA A 56 29.51 2.95 23.71
C ALA A 56 29.59 4.20 22.83
N HIS A 57 29.51 5.40 23.43
CA HIS A 57 29.62 6.66 22.69
C HIS A 57 31.02 6.87 22.10
N THR A 58 32.09 6.50 22.82
CA THR A 58 33.45 6.57 22.28
C THR A 58 33.68 5.56 21.16
N ALA A 59 33.14 4.34 21.28
CA ALA A 59 33.16 3.35 20.21
C ALA A 59 32.43 3.87 18.96
N ASP A 60 31.22 4.41 19.12
CA ASP A 60 30.45 5.00 18.03
C ASP A 60 31.21 6.17 17.37
N ALA A 61 31.77 7.09 18.17
CA ALA A 61 32.56 8.22 17.66
C ALA A 61 33.77 7.74 16.84
N THR A 62 34.50 6.72 17.32
CA THR A 62 35.63 6.16 16.57
C THR A 62 35.18 5.46 15.29
N SER A 63 33.99 4.84 15.29
CA SER A 63 33.42 4.21 14.09
C SER A 63 33.03 5.24 13.02
N TYR A 64 32.41 6.36 13.42
CA TYR A 64 32.09 7.45 12.51
C TYR A 64 33.34 8.12 11.96
N GLN A 65 34.38 8.29 12.77
CA GLN A 65 35.65 8.82 12.31
C GLN A 65 36.29 7.90 11.27
N LYS A 66 36.29 6.59 11.49
CA LYS A 66 36.78 5.60 10.51
C LYS A 66 35.98 5.65 9.20
N LEU A 67 34.65 5.67 9.28
CA LEU A 67 33.80 5.76 8.11
C LEU A 67 34.03 7.06 7.32
N TYR A 68 34.24 8.18 8.02
CA TYR A 68 34.61 9.44 7.37
C TYR A 68 35.97 9.33 6.66
N THR A 69 36.96 8.70 7.30
CA THR A 69 38.27 8.48 6.65
C THR A 69 38.16 7.56 5.42
N GLU A 70 37.42 6.46 5.51
CA GLU A 70 37.18 5.55 4.39
C GLU A 70 36.45 6.24 3.24
N LEU A 71 35.41 7.04 3.56
CA LEU A 71 34.69 7.82 2.57
C LEU A 71 35.59 8.86 1.89
N SER A 72 36.45 9.53 2.67
CA SER A 72 37.41 10.50 2.13
C SER A 72 38.44 9.86 1.21
N GLN A 73 38.90 8.64 1.54
CA GLN A 73 39.80 7.85 0.71
C GLN A 73 39.10 7.39 -0.57
N CYS A 74 37.87 6.87 -0.48
CA CYS A 74 37.07 6.49 -1.64
C CYS A 74 36.86 7.69 -2.57
N TYR A 75 36.53 8.85 -2.01
CA TYR A 75 36.40 10.09 -2.78
C TYR A 75 37.71 10.47 -3.48
N GLN A 76 38.86 10.43 -2.79
CA GLN A 76 40.16 10.71 -3.42
C GLN A 76 40.51 9.71 -4.52
N THR A 77 40.26 8.41 -4.31
CA THR A 77 40.49 7.39 -5.36
C THR A 77 39.59 7.63 -6.57
N LEU A 78 38.32 7.97 -6.35
CA LEU A 78 37.38 8.30 -7.41
C LEU A 78 37.86 9.52 -8.22
N VAL A 79 38.23 10.61 -7.55
CA VAL A 79 38.79 11.81 -8.19
C VAL A 79 40.05 11.49 -8.99
N SER A 80 40.95 10.65 -8.46
CA SER A 80 42.15 10.23 -9.18
C SER A 80 41.84 9.37 -10.41
N SER A 81 40.83 8.48 -10.32
CA SER A 81 40.38 7.65 -11.44
C SER A 81 39.69 8.49 -12.53
N GLU A 82 38.90 9.50 -12.14
CA GLU A 82 38.29 10.44 -13.06
C GLU A 82 39.34 11.28 -13.77
N ALA A 83 40.37 11.75 -13.06
CA ALA A 83 41.49 12.46 -13.67
C ALA A 83 42.25 11.58 -14.67
N ASN A 84 42.44 10.29 -14.38
CA ASN A 84 43.06 9.34 -15.30
C ASN A 84 42.19 9.08 -16.53
N LEU A 85 40.87 8.95 -16.36
CA LEU A 85 39.92 8.82 -17.47
C LEU A 85 39.94 10.07 -18.36
N ARG A 86 39.96 11.27 -17.78
CA ARG A 86 40.08 12.53 -18.54
C ARG A 86 41.38 12.58 -19.36
N LYS A 87 42.50 12.14 -18.79
CA LYS A 87 43.78 12.02 -19.53
C LYS A 87 43.67 11.02 -20.69
N SER A 88 43.10 9.84 -20.44
CA SER A 88 42.90 8.83 -21.49
C SER A 88 41.97 9.32 -22.61
N TYR A 89 40.94 10.09 -22.27
CA TYR A 89 40.05 10.71 -23.24
C TYR A 89 40.76 11.75 -24.09
N GLN A 90 41.60 12.61 -23.48
CA GLN A 90 42.41 13.58 -24.22
C GLN A 90 43.39 12.88 -25.17
N GLU A 91 44.02 11.79 -24.74
CA GLU A 91 44.91 10.99 -25.57
C GLU A 91 44.16 10.35 -26.74
N LEU A 92 43.01 9.71 -26.50
CA LEU A 92 42.17 9.15 -27.56
C LEU A 92 41.70 10.24 -28.54
N SER A 93 41.28 11.40 -28.04
CA SER A 93 40.88 12.52 -28.87
C SER A 93 42.03 12.98 -29.76
N SER A 94 43.26 13.04 -29.23
CA SER A 94 44.44 13.39 -30.03
C SER A 94 44.71 12.35 -31.14
N GLN A 95 44.57 11.06 -30.84
CA GLN A 95 44.71 9.99 -31.83
C GLN A 95 43.63 10.03 -32.91
N VAL A 96 42.39 10.38 -32.55
CA VAL A 96 41.30 10.58 -33.51
C VAL A 96 41.63 11.75 -34.44
N THR A 97 42.07 12.90 -33.89
CA THR A 97 42.44 14.04 -34.72
C THR A 97 43.61 13.75 -35.67
N GLN A 98 44.59 12.94 -35.24
CA GLN A 98 45.69 12.48 -36.09
C GLN A 98 45.19 11.56 -37.22
N LYS A 99 44.26 10.64 -36.93
CA LYS A 99 43.66 9.77 -37.94
C LYS A 99 42.80 10.56 -38.92
N ASP A 100 42.04 11.55 -38.44
CA ASP A 100 41.24 12.42 -39.30
C ASP A 100 42.13 13.24 -40.25
N GLN A 101 43.27 13.76 -39.76
CA GLN A 101 44.28 14.42 -40.61
C GLN A 101 44.83 13.46 -41.67
N HIS A 102 45.16 12.22 -41.29
CA HIS A 102 45.61 11.21 -42.25
C HIS A 102 44.52 10.85 -43.29
N VAL A 103 43.24 10.81 -42.89
CA VAL A 103 42.13 10.58 -43.82
C VAL A 103 42.00 11.75 -44.80
N THR A 104 42.13 13.00 -44.33
CA THR A 104 42.10 14.17 -45.22
C THR A 104 43.27 14.18 -46.19
N ASP A 105 44.48 13.78 -45.77
CA ASP A 105 45.64 13.69 -46.65
C ASP A 105 45.45 12.61 -47.72
N LEU A 106 44.91 11.45 -47.36
CA LEU A 106 44.58 10.39 -48.31
C LEU A 106 43.48 10.81 -49.29
N GLN A 107 42.47 11.55 -48.82
CA GLN A 107 41.42 12.09 -49.70
C GLN A 107 41.99 13.10 -50.69
N ALA A 108 42.93 13.95 -50.28
CA ALA A 108 43.62 14.88 -51.18
C ALA A 108 44.46 14.13 -52.23
N GLN A 109 45.16 13.06 -51.85
CA GLN A 109 45.91 12.21 -52.78
C GLN A 109 44.99 11.50 -53.80
N LEU A 110 43.83 11.02 -53.35
CA LEU A 110 42.81 10.41 -54.22
C LEU A 110 42.27 11.42 -55.23
N GLN A 111 41.92 12.64 -54.79
CA GLN A 111 41.48 13.70 -55.71
C GLN A 111 42.57 14.09 -56.72
N GLN A 112 43.84 14.10 -56.30
CA GLN A 112 44.96 14.37 -57.20
C GLN A 112 45.14 13.27 -58.25
N GLN A 113 44.94 11.99 -57.88
CA GLN A 113 44.93 10.88 -58.84
C GLN A 113 43.73 10.93 -59.80
N GLU A 114 42.53 11.26 -59.32
CA GLU A 114 41.34 11.42 -60.17
C GLU A 114 41.55 12.54 -61.20
N GLN A 115 42.09 13.69 -60.80
CA GLN A 115 42.43 14.78 -61.72
C GLN A 115 43.50 14.37 -62.75
N GLN A 116 44.49 13.57 -62.37
CA GLN A 116 45.47 13.02 -63.31
C GLN A 116 44.85 12.03 -64.30
N GLN A 117 43.90 11.19 -63.86
CA GLN A 117 43.15 10.30 -64.74
C GLN A 117 42.23 11.05 -65.70
N GLU A 118 41.53 12.09 -65.25
CA GLU A 118 40.68 12.93 -66.11
C GLU A 118 41.52 13.64 -67.19
N GLN A 119 42.70 14.15 -66.85
CA GLN A 119 43.61 14.75 -67.82
C GLN A 119 44.12 13.72 -68.86
N GLN A 120 44.40 12.48 -68.44
CA GLN A 120 44.76 11.39 -69.37
C GLN A 120 43.59 11.00 -70.29
N LEU A 121 42.37 10.88 -69.77
CA LEU A 121 41.16 10.59 -70.53
C LEU A 121 40.85 11.69 -71.56
N GLN A 122 41.07 12.95 -71.19
CA GLN A 122 40.86 14.09 -72.09
C GLN A 122 41.91 14.17 -73.21
N GLN A 123 43.16 13.76 -72.94
CA GLN A 123 44.17 13.55 -73.99
C GLN A 123 43.79 12.38 -74.93
N GLN A 124 43.25 11.30 -74.39
CA GLN A 124 42.83 10.12 -75.18
C GLN A 124 41.62 10.43 -76.09
N GLN A 125 40.67 11.25 -75.62
CA GLN A 125 39.54 11.72 -76.43
C GLN A 125 39.96 12.67 -77.57
N LYS A 126 40.99 13.51 -77.36
CA LYS A 126 41.55 14.34 -78.45
C LYS A 126 42.21 13.51 -79.55
N LEU A 127 42.77 12.34 -79.22
CA LEU A 127 43.35 11.42 -80.21
C LEU A 127 42.27 10.64 -80.99
N MET A 128 41.10 10.39 -80.40
CA MET A 128 39.98 9.68 -81.04
C MET A 128 39.11 10.56 -81.96
N ALA A 129 39.17 11.89 -81.83
CA ALA A 129 38.33 12.83 -82.59
C ALA A 129 38.83 13.12 -84.04
N GLN A 130 39.90 12.49 -84.52
CA GLN A 130 40.43 12.71 -85.88
C GLN A 130 39.89 11.75 -86.96
N HIS A 131 39.09 10.75 -86.61
CA HIS A 131 38.63 9.74 -87.57
C HIS A 131 37.13 9.43 -87.47
N THR A 132 36.26 10.33 -87.96
CA THR A 132 35.04 9.96 -88.73
C THR A 132 34.33 11.22 -89.26
N SER A 133 34.10 11.25 -90.58
CA SER A 133 33.43 12.32 -91.32
C SER A 133 32.23 11.78 -92.12
N TYR A 134 31.22 12.64 -92.36
CA TYR A 134 30.17 12.64 -93.42
C TYR A 134 28.68 12.39 -93.02
N PRO A 135 27.70 13.00 -93.76
CA PRO A 135 26.65 13.86 -93.18
C PRO A 135 25.20 13.57 -93.68
N SER A 136 24.24 14.51 -93.46
CA SER A 136 22.92 14.75 -94.15
C SER A 136 21.68 14.61 -93.22
N SER A 137 20.50 15.23 -93.39
CA SER A 137 20.00 16.54 -93.89
C SER A 137 18.47 16.58 -93.63
N ASN A 138 17.97 17.65 -92.99
CA ASN A 138 16.70 18.39 -93.23
C ASN A 138 15.27 17.79 -93.00
N ARG A 139 14.40 18.70 -92.50
CA ARG A 139 12.93 18.92 -92.71
C ARG A 139 11.83 18.26 -91.83
N GLN A 140 11.17 19.17 -91.06
CA GLN A 140 9.76 19.60 -91.15
C GLN A 140 8.61 19.02 -90.27
N THR A 141 7.90 19.99 -89.66
CA THR A 141 6.44 20.20 -89.49
C THR A 141 5.68 19.74 -88.23
N ASN A 142 5.30 20.76 -87.43
CA ASN A 142 3.93 21.26 -87.13
C ASN A 142 2.80 20.25 -86.76
N PHE A 143 2.14 20.49 -85.62
CA PHE A 143 0.73 20.94 -85.54
C PHE A 143 0.38 21.36 -84.10
N LYS A 144 -0.63 22.23 -84.00
CA LYS A 144 -1.04 23.06 -82.85
C LYS A 144 -2.56 22.88 -82.71
N VAL A 145 -3.10 23.18 -81.51
CA VAL A 145 -4.50 23.60 -81.22
C VAL A 145 -5.56 22.49 -81.14
N VAL A 146 -6.30 22.43 -80.03
CA VAL A 146 -7.72 22.85 -79.89
C VAL A 146 -8.02 23.09 -78.40
N VAL A 147 -8.98 23.98 -78.19
CA VAL A 147 -9.26 24.91 -77.10
C VAL A 147 -10.63 24.56 -76.48
N SER A 148 -10.79 24.90 -75.18
CA SER A 148 -12.04 25.20 -74.42
C SER A 148 -13.20 24.20 -74.36
N GLU A 149 -13.80 24.06 -73.17
CA GLU A 149 -15.17 24.56 -72.91
C GLU A 149 -15.59 24.44 -71.43
N LEU A 150 -16.59 25.25 -71.11
CA LEU A 150 -17.12 25.64 -69.80
C LEU A 150 -18.20 24.66 -69.28
N SER A 151 -18.33 24.67 -67.94
CA SER A 151 -19.56 24.70 -67.12
C SER A 151 -20.59 23.55 -67.09
N ASP A 152 -21.07 23.37 -65.85
CA ASP A 152 -22.43 23.01 -65.40
C ASP A 152 -22.82 21.56 -65.04
N ALA A 153 -22.90 21.37 -63.71
CA ALA A 153 -24.06 20.96 -62.92
C ALA A 153 -24.86 19.69 -63.28
N ALA A 154 -24.91 18.72 -62.35
CA ALA A 154 -26.12 18.36 -61.59
C ALA A 154 -25.97 17.05 -60.78
N LEU A 155 -26.05 17.21 -59.45
CA LEU A 155 -26.95 16.51 -58.51
C LEU A 155 -27.00 14.97 -58.33
N GLN A 156 -26.97 14.62 -57.03
CA GLN A 156 -27.69 13.53 -56.31
C GLN A 156 -27.10 12.11 -56.42
N LYS A 157 -26.99 11.29 -55.36
CA LYS A 157 -27.72 11.23 -54.08
C LYS A 157 -27.00 10.35 -53.03
N SER A 158 -27.43 10.56 -51.77
CA SER A 158 -27.41 9.72 -50.57
C SER A 158 -26.13 9.52 -49.74
N SER A 159 -26.06 10.33 -48.66
CA SER A 159 -25.69 9.94 -47.27
C SER A 159 -26.72 8.92 -46.70
N PRO A 160 -26.51 8.24 -45.55
CA PRO A 160 -26.42 8.81 -44.17
C PRO A 160 -25.26 8.16 -43.36
N GLU A 161 -24.88 8.47 -42.11
CA GLU A 161 -25.20 9.42 -41.03
C GLU A 161 -24.00 9.32 -40.04
N SER A 162 -23.51 10.44 -39.49
CA SER A 162 -23.54 10.86 -38.07
C SER A 162 -22.89 9.91 -37.03
N ASP A 163 -22.11 10.34 -36.03
CA ASP A 163 -22.17 11.61 -35.29
C ASP A 163 -20.89 11.87 -34.46
N GLN A 164 -20.53 13.16 -34.38
CA GLN A 164 -20.19 13.97 -33.19
C GLN A 164 -19.03 13.53 -32.25
N THR A 165 -18.16 14.40 -31.72
CA THR A 165 -18.09 15.87 -31.66
C THR A 165 -16.69 16.28 -31.20
N SER A 166 -16.21 17.37 -31.77
CA SER A 166 -15.10 18.19 -31.29
C SER A 166 -15.66 19.31 -30.40
N THR A 167 -14.93 19.68 -29.34
CA THR A 167 -14.97 21.02 -28.75
C THR A 167 -13.52 21.52 -28.81
N ARG A 168 -13.13 22.28 -29.84
CA ARG A 168 -13.40 23.72 -30.09
C ARG A 168 -13.03 24.60 -28.89
N SER A 169 -11.86 25.21 -28.96
CA SER A 169 -11.73 26.65 -28.80
C SER A 169 -10.37 27.11 -29.33
N ALA A 170 -10.40 27.85 -30.43
CA ALA A 170 -9.34 28.74 -30.84
C ALA A 170 -9.91 30.17 -30.75
N GLY A 171 -9.15 31.07 -30.15
CA GLY A 171 -9.44 32.49 -30.04
C GLY A 171 -8.20 33.23 -29.52
N PRO A 172 -7.99 34.50 -29.85
CA PRO A 172 -6.81 34.94 -30.60
C PRO A 172 -5.84 35.84 -29.80
N ARG A 173 -4.61 35.98 -30.33
CA ARG A 173 -3.69 37.16 -30.45
C ARG A 173 -4.10 38.51 -29.78
N PRO A 174 -3.19 39.52 -29.60
CA PRO A 174 -1.74 39.60 -29.88
C PRO A 174 -0.88 40.48 -28.90
N GLU A 175 0.43 40.61 -29.21
CA GLU A 175 1.36 41.75 -28.93
C GLU A 175 1.88 41.95 -27.47
N ASP A 176 3.15 42.24 -27.17
CA ASP A 176 4.26 42.74 -27.99
C ASP A 176 5.65 42.64 -27.28
N LYS A 177 6.69 42.49 -28.13
CA LYS A 177 8.07 43.04 -28.08
C LYS A 177 9.22 42.49 -27.19
N SER A 178 10.27 42.10 -27.95
CA SER A 178 11.72 42.37 -27.79
C SER A 178 12.56 41.15 -27.31
N LEU A 179 13.66 40.67 -27.93
CA LEU A 179 14.59 41.13 -28.99
C LEU A 179 15.30 39.93 -29.70
N GLN A 180 15.86 40.23 -30.88
CA GLN A 180 17.05 39.65 -31.59
C GLN A 180 16.93 38.47 -32.60
N CYS A 181 16.89 38.87 -33.88
CA CYS A 181 17.75 38.51 -35.04
C CYS A 181 18.56 37.19 -35.07
N ARG A 182 18.85 36.51 -36.20
CA ARG A 182 18.43 36.49 -37.62
C ARG A 182 19.29 35.38 -38.29
N ALA A 183 18.73 34.69 -39.29
CA ALA A 183 19.41 33.95 -40.39
C ALA A 183 20.16 32.64 -40.03
N SER A 184 20.13 31.55 -40.81
CA SER A 184 19.58 31.27 -42.15
C SER A 184 19.66 29.75 -42.43
N GLY A 185 18.85 29.25 -43.38
CA GLY A 185 19.30 28.19 -44.30
C GLY A 185 18.52 26.87 -44.31
N SER A 186 17.38 26.86 -44.98
CA SER A 186 16.64 25.67 -45.44
C SER A 186 17.27 25.09 -46.70
N ILE A 187 17.37 23.77 -46.86
CA ILE A 187 17.16 23.11 -48.17
C ILE A 187 16.42 21.77 -48.00
N ARG A 188 15.24 21.72 -48.64
CA ARG A 188 14.45 20.55 -49.05
C ARG A 188 15.25 19.64 -49.98
N THR A 189 15.11 18.32 -49.86
CA THR A 189 14.71 17.51 -51.04
C THR A 189 14.14 16.15 -50.64
N LYS A 190 13.16 15.73 -51.45
CA LYS A 190 12.19 14.67 -51.23
C LYS A 190 12.79 13.29 -51.51
N GLN A 191 12.30 12.30 -50.75
CA GLN A 191 12.32 10.89 -51.11
C GLN A 191 11.47 10.64 -52.37
N GLY A 192 11.99 9.81 -53.28
CA GLY A 192 11.27 9.15 -54.37
C GLY A 192 11.98 7.83 -54.67
N ALA A 193 11.21 6.75 -54.76
CA ALA A 193 11.58 5.34 -54.56
C ALA A 193 12.55 4.71 -55.60
N PRO A 194 13.27 3.61 -55.25
CA PRO A 194 14.05 2.82 -56.20
C PRO A 194 13.26 1.60 -56.72
N VAL A 195 13.18 1.45 -58.04
CA VAL A 195 12.91 0.16 -58.71
C VAL A 195 14.22 -0.35 -59.33
N GLN A 196 14.48 -1.62 -59.08
CA GLN A 196 15.71 -2.35 -59.38
C GLN A 196 16.09 -2.41 -60.88
N ARG A 197 17.41 -2.40 -61.17
CA ARG A 197 18.08 -3.33 -62.12
C ARG A 197 19.62 -3.23 -62.07
N SER A 198 20.20 -4.18 -61.35
CA SER A 198 21.39 -5.02 -61.62
C SER A 198 22.76 -4.47 -62.12
N ARG A 199 23.80 -4.92 -61.37
CA ARG A 199 25.12 -5.48 -61.76
C ARG A 199 26.37 -4.57 -61.69
N SER A 200 27.09 -4.65 -60.56
CA SER A 200 28.50 -5.06 -60.50
C SER A 200 28.93 -5.36 -59.05
N LEU A 201 29.98 -6.18 -58.90
CA LEU A 201 30.35 -6.96 -57.72
C LEU A 201 31.36 -6.21 -56.81
N SER A 202 31.02 -6.00 -55.53
CA SER A 202 31.89 -5.88 -54.33
C SER A 202 31.02 -5.70 -53.06
N PRO A 203 31.45 -6.12 -51.84
CA PRO A 203 30.54 -6.50 -50.76
C PRO A 203 29.86 -5.29 -50.07
N ALA A 204 28.54 -5.25 -50.10
CA ALA A 204 27.72 -4.24 -49.44
C ALA A 204 27.53 -4.47 -47.93
N SER A 205 28.60 -4.64 -47.13
CA SER A 205 28.46 -5.00 -45.70
C SER A 205 28.38 -3.83 -44.70
N SER A 206 28.50 -2.56 -45.14
CA SER A 206 28.56 -1.41 -44.21
C SER A 206 27.19 -0.85 -43.81
N VAL A 207 26.19 -0.88 -44.70
CA VAL A 207 24.84 -0.38 -44.39
C VAL A 207 24.09 -1.34 -43.47
N GLU A 208 24.34 -2.64 -43.61
CA GLU A 208 23.72 -3.69 -42.79
C GLU A 208 24.31 -3.75 -41.37
N LEU A 209 25.60 -3.42 -41.19
CA LEU A 209 26.24 -3.33 -39.87
C LEU A 209 25.69 -2.16 -39.03
N ARG A 210 25.42 -1.01 -39.66
CA ARG A 210 24.84 0.17 -38.99
C ARG A 210 23.35 -0.05 -38.66
N SER A 211 22.61 -0.68 -39.57
CA SER A 211 21.23 -1.13 -39.34
C SER A 211 21.14 -2.21 -38.25
N GLY A 212 22.08 -3.16 -38.23
CA GLY A 212 22.17 -4.22 -37.24
C GLY A 212 22.52 -3.71 -35.85
N ARG A 213 23.46 -2.76 -35.72
CA ARG A 213 23.74 -2.08 -34.42
C ARG A 213 22.53 -1.28 -33.95
N LYS A 214 21.83 -0.59 -34.84
CA LYS A 214 20.62 0.14 -34.50
C LYS A 214 19.50 -0.80 -34.02
N ARG A 215 19.25 -1.91 -34.72
CA ARG A 215 18.28 -2.94 -34.30
C ARG A 215 18.65 -3.60 -32.97
N ARG A 216 19.93 -3.86 -32.71
CA ARG A 216 20.41 -4.40 -31.43
C ARG A 216 20.20 -3.40 -30.29
N ALA A 217 20.48 -2.11 -30.53
CA ALA A 217 20.19 -1.06 -29.55
C ALA A 217 18.68 -0.89 -29.33
N GLU A 218 17.87 -0.97 -30.38
CA GLU A 218 16.40 -0.93 -30.31
C GLU A 218 15.84 -2.14 -29.53
N GLN A 219 16.37 -3.35 -29.75
CA GLN A 219 16.03 -4.56 -28.98
C GLN A 219 16.43 -4.42 -27.51
N ARG A 220 17.63 -3.89 -27.24
CA ARG A 220 18.10 -3.64 -25.88
C ARG A 220 17.23 -2.63 -25.14
N ILE A 221 16.77 -1.58 -25.82
CA ILE A 221 15.83 -0.60 -25.27
C ILE A 221 14.49 -1.27 -24.96
N GLN A 222 13.96 -2.09 -25.88
CA GLN A 222 12.71 -2.84 -25.65
C GLN A 222 12.83 -3.80 -24.45
N ASP A 223 13.94 -4.53 -24.33
CA ASP A 223 14.16 -5.44 -23.20
C ASP A 223 14.28 -4.69 -21.85
N LEU A 224 14.90 -3.51 -21.85
CA LEU A 224 14.98 -2.65 -20.67
C LEU A 224 13.61 -2.03 -20.32
N GLU A 225 12.80 -1.69 -21.32
CA GLU A 225 11.41 -1.25 -21.12
C GLU A 225 10.53 -2.37 -20.56
N GLU A 226 10.69 -3.61 -21.02
CA GLU A 226 10.04 -4.79 -20.44
C GLU A 226 10.46 -5.02 -18.99
N LEU A 227 11.76 -4.93 -18.70
CA LEU A 227 12.27 -5.05 -17.34
C LEU A 227 11.71 -3.95 -16.43
N LEU A 228 11.66 -2.72 -16.93
CA LEU A 228 11.08 -1.59 -16.20
C LEU A 228 9.59 -1.82 -15.91
N LYS A 229 8.82 -2.34 -16.86
CA LYS A 229 7.42 -2.75 -16.63
C LYS A 229 7.30 -3.79 -15.53
N LEU A 230 8.14 -4.83 -15.54
CA LEU A 230 8.12 -5.86 -14.49
C LEU A 230 8.52 -5.32 -13.11
N LYS A 231 9.46 -4.37 -13.04
CA LYS A 231 9.81 -3.67 -11.79
C LYS A 231 8.69 -2.74 -11.31
N MET A 232 7.92 -2.15 -12.22
CA MET A 232 6.70 -1.41 -11.85
C MET A 232 5.63 -2.36 -11.30
N GLU A 233 5.41 -3.51 -11.94
CA GLU A 233 4.47 -4.54 -11.47
C GLU A 233 4.85 -5.11 -10.09
N GLU A 234 6.15 -5.32 -9.83
CA GLU A 234 6.67 -5.71 -8.52
C GLU A 234 6.30 -4.67 -7.45
N ASN A 235 6.55 -3.39 -7.73
CA ASN A 235 6.20 -2.29 -6.84
C ASN A 235 4.68 -2.16 -6.63
N GLU A 236 3.89 -2.38 -7.68
CA GLU A 236 2.44 -2.38 -7.57
C GLU A 236 1.92 -3.54 -6.72
N GLU A 237 2.46 -4.75 -6.88
CA GLU A 237 2.04 -5.89 -6.06
C GLU A 237 2.44 -5.72 -4.60
N LEU A 238 3.61 -5.11 -4.33
CA LEU A 238 4.00 -4.66 -2.99
C LEU A 238 3.01 -3.66 -2.39
N ARG A 239 2.60 -2.62 -3.15
CA ARG A 239 1.58 -1.65 -2.70
C ARG A 239 0.25 -2.35 -2.42
N ARG A 240 -0.22 -3.21 -3.32
CA ARG A 240 -1.47 -3.98 -3.16
C ARG A 240 -1.41 -4.88 -1.92
N ALA A 241 -0.28 -5.54 -1.66
CA ALA A 241 -0.09 -6.36 -0.45
C ALA A 241 -0.15 -5.51 0.83
N HIS A 242 0.46 -4.34 0.83
CA HIS A 242 0.38 -3.39 1.94
C HIS A 242 -1.02 -2.84 2.15
N ASP A 243 -1.74 -2.49 1.09
CA ASP A 243 -3.12 -2.00 1.15
C ASP A 243 -4.06 -3.08 1.69
N LYS A 244 -3.97 -4.33 1.20
CA LYS A 244 -4.72 -5.47 1.77
C LYS A 244 -4.42 -5.70 3.25
N ARG A 245 -3.17 -5.51 3.69
CA ARG A 245 -2.82 -5.62 5.12
C ARG A 245 -3.43 -4.47 5.92
N ARG A 246 -3.43 -3.26 5.38
CA ARG A 246 -4.07 -2.08 5.97
C ARG A 246 -5.58 -2.26 6.08
N GLU A 247 -6.25 -2.75 5.03
CA GLU A 247 -7.69 -3.04 5.02
C GLU A 247 -8.06 -4.06 6.11
N ARG A 248 -7.33 -5.18 6.21
CA ARG A 248 -7.52 -6.17 7.28
C ARG A 248 -7.37 -5.56 8.67
N LEU A 249 -6.37 -4.71 8.87
CA LEU A 249 -6.16 -4.00 10.14
C LEU A 249 -7.29 -3.01 10.44
N CYS A 250 -7.76 -2.27 9.44
CA CYS A 250 -8.91 -1.37 9.57
C CYS A 250 -10.17 -2.16 9.95
N LEU A 251 -10.45 -3.28 9.28
CA LEU A 251 -11.56 -4.17 9.62
C LEU A 251 -11.48 -4.65 11.07
N ILE A 252 -10.32 -5.14 11.53
CA ILE A 252 -10.12 -5.55 12.92
C ILE A 252 -10.37 -4.39 13.90
N GLN A 253 -9.87 -3.19 13.58
CA GLN A 253 -10.08 -2.00 14.41
C GLN A 253 -11.56 -1.59 14.46
N THR A 254 -12.28 -1.66 13.34
CA THR A 254 -13.73 -1.38 13.30
C THR A 254 -14.52 -2.42 14.09
N HIS A 255 -14.20 -3.71 13.98
CA HIS A 255 -14.80 -4.76 14.79
C HIS A 255 -14.52 -4.55 16.28
N TYR A 256 -13.30 -4.16 16.66
CA TYR A 256 -12.98 -3.84 18.04
C TYR A 256 -13.74 -2.62 18.56
N LYS A 257 -13.87 -1.55 17.76
CA LYS A 257 -14.69 -0.38 18.10
C LYS A 257 -16.15 -0.77 18.30
N THR A 258 -16.71 -1.54 17.38
CA THR A 258 -18.10 -2.03 17.44
C THR A 258 -18.34 -2.86 18.70
N VAL A 259 -17.46 -3.82 19.01
CA VAL A 259 -17.56 -4.63 20.24
C VAL A 259 -17.42 -3.76 21.49
N ARG A 260 -16.52 -2.76 21.48
CA ARG A 260 -16.35 -1.82 22.59
C ARG A 260 -17.58 -0.94 22.79
N GLU A 261 -18.21 -0.47 21.72
CA GLU A 261 -19.45 0.30 21.76
C GLU A 261 -20.61 -0.54 22.26
N GLN A 262 -20.76 -1.78 21.76
CA GLN A 262 -21.73 -2.75 22.27
C GLN A 262 -21.53 -3.04 23.76
N LEU A 263 -20.28 -3.19 24.23
CA LEU A 263 -19.98 -3.35 25.64
C LEU A 263 -20.35 -2.11 26.47
N LYS A 264 -20.05 -0.91 25.96
CA LYS A 264 -20.45 0.35 26.61
C LYS A 264 -21.97 0.52 26.63
N GLU A 265 -22.69 0.09 25.60
CA GLU A 265 -24.15 0.13 25.53
C GLU A 265 -24.78 -0.90 26.49
N LEU A 266 -24.19 -2.09 26.60
CA LEU A 266 -24.51 -3.07 27.64
C LEU A 266 -24.25 -2.53 29.05
N GLU A 267 -23.15 -1.82 29.27
CA GLU A 267 -22.84 -1.18 30.56
C GLU A 267 -23.81 -0.04 30.88
N LYS A 268 -24.16 0.80 29.88
CA LYS A 268 -25.16 1.88 30.03
C LYS A 268 -26.57 1.34 30.28
N SER A 269 -26.97 0.26 29.61
CA SER A 269 -28.25 -0.42 29.85
C SER A 269 -28.29 -1.16 31.19
N ASN A 270 -27.13 -1.53 31.74
CA ASN A 270 -26.98 -2.10 33.09
C ASN A 270 -26.97 -1.05 34.23
N GLY A 271 -27.27 0.22 33.96
CA GLY A 271 -27.45 1.27 34.97
C GLY A 271 -28.67 1.09 35.91
N ARG A 272 -29.48 0.03 35.74
CA ARG A 272 -30.48 -0.41 36.73
C ARG A 272 -29.90 -1.55 37.58
N PRO A 273 -30.09 -1.56 38.92
CA PRO A 273 -29.45 -2.55 39.76
C PRO A 273 -30.02 -3.95 39.47
N GLY A 274 -29.18 -4.83 38.91
CA GLY A 274 -29.40 -6.27 38.94
C GLY A 274 -30.24 -6.89 37.83
N GLY A 275 -30.02 -6.52 36.57
CA GLY A 275 -30.45 -7.33 35.43
C GLY A 275 -29.51 -8.52 35.21
N ARG A 276 -29.64 -9.60 36.00
CA ARG A 276 -29.05 -10.88 35.57
C ARG A 276 -29.63 -11.19 34.20
N MET A 277 -28.77 -11.36 33.18
CA MET A 277 -29.17 -12.09 31.96
C MET A 277 -29.92 -13.33 32.45
N GLN A 278 -31.17 -13.53 32.02
CA GLN A 278 -31.94 -14.71 32.40
C GLN A 278 -31.10 -15.94 32.02
N ARG A 279 -30.43 -16.50 33.02
CA ARG A 279 -29.84 -17.82 32.92
C ARG A 279 -31.03 -18.73 32.69
N ALA A 280 -31.00 -19.49 31.59
CA ALA A 280 -32.00 -20.51 31.30
C ALA A 280 -32.33 -21.26 32.59
N GLU A 281 -33.62 -21.38 32.88
CA GLU A 281 -34.09 -21.85 34.16
C GLU A 281 -33.52 -23.25 34.42
N PRO A 282 -33.12 -23.60 35.66
CA PRO A 282 -32.40 -24.85 35.94
C PRO A 282 -33.11 -26.12 35.47
N TRP A 283 -34.42 -26.10 35.20
CA TRP A 283 -35.15 -27.21 34.60
C TRP A 283 -35.02 -27.30 33.07
N GLN A 284 -34.80 -26.19 32.37
CA GLN A 284 -34.55 -26.15 30.91
C GLN A 284 -33.19 -26.77 30.56
N LEU A 285 -32.22 -26.67 31.47
CA LEU A 285 -30.88 -27.26 31.33
C LEU A 285 -30.79 -28.71 31.84
N ARG A 286 -31.85 -29.30 32.40
CA ARG A 286 -31.84 -30.70 32.90
C ARG A 286 -31.86 -31.75 31.79
N GLN A 287 -32.25 -31.38 30.57
CA GLN A 287 -32.27 -32.28 29.41
C GLN A 287 -30.94 -32.34 28.66
N GLU A 288 -30.08 -31.34 28.82
CA GLU A 288 -28.80 -31.23 28.13
C GLU A 288 -27.66 -31.41 29.14
N ASN A 289 -26.64 -32.18 28.78
CA ASN A 289 -25.43 -32.27 29.61
C ASN A 289 -24.73 -30.91 29.57
N SER A 290 -24.96 -30.06 30.58
CA SER A 290 -24.41 -28.70 30.67
C SER A 290 -22.90 -28.68 30.41
N ASP A 291 -22.19 -29.65 30.97
CA ASP A 291 -20.74 -29.78 30.85
C ASP A 291 -20.32 -30.16 29.43
N ALA A 292 -21.12 -30.98 28.73
CA ALA A 292 -20.88 -31.30 27.32
C ALA A 292 -21.09 -30.07 26.44
N VAL A 293 -22.16 -29.30 26.65
CA VAL A 293 -22.42 -28.06 25.89
C VAL A 293 -21.32 -27.02 26.13
N TRP A 294 -20.82 -26.88 27.36
CA TRP A 294 -19.68 -26.01 27.65
C TRP A 294 -18.38 -26.51 27.01
N ASN A 295 -18.14 -27.81 27.00
CA ASN A 295 -16.99 -28.41 26.34
C ASN A 295 -17.07 -28.23 24.81
N GLU A 296 -18.24 -28.40 24.20
CA GLU A 296 -18.47 -28.14 22.77
C GLU A 296 -18.33 -26.65 22.45
N LEU A 297 -18.88 -25.75 23.27
CA LEU A 297 -18.74 -24.30 23.08
C LEU A 297 -17.29 -23.84 23.23
N THR A 298 -16.55 -24.36 24.21
CA THR A 298 -15.13 -24.05 24.39
C THR A 298 -14.29 -24.65 23.27
N TYR A 299 -14.59 -25.86 22.82
CA TYR A 299 -13.99 -26.47 21.65
C TYR A 299 -14.22 -25.62 20.39
N LEU A 300 -15.47 -25.23 20.11
CA LEU A 300 -15.82 -24.39 18.96
C LEU A 300 -15.21 -22.99 19.05
N LYS A 301 -15.14 -22.38 20.23
CA LYS A 301 -14.42 -21.10 20.44
C LYS A 301 -12.93 -21.25 20.16
N ASN A 302 -12.31 -22.31 20.66
CA ASN A 302 -10.89 -22.60 20.42
C ASN A 302 -10.63 -22.89 18.94
N LEU A 303 -11.51 -23.66 18.29
CA LEU A 303 -11.44 -23.96 16.87
C LEU A 303 -11.61 -22.69 16.02
N THR A 304 -12.60 -21.86 16.34
CA THR A 304 -12.82 -20.58 15.64
C THR A 304 -11.62 -19.65 15.80
N ARG A 305 -11.02 -19.60 16.99
CA ARG A 305 -9.78 -18.85 17.24
C ARG A 305 -8.63 -19.40 16.40
N LYS A 306 -8.41 -20.72 16.40
CA LYS A 306 -7.37 -21.37 15.58
C LYS A 306 -7.57 -21.11 14.08
N LEU A 307 -8.78 -21.31 13.57
CA LEU A 307 -9.12 -21.05 12.17
C LEU A 307 -8.95 -19.57 11.80
N SER A 308 -9.27 -18.64 12.71
CA SER A 308 -9.05 -17.21 12.46
C SER A 308 -7.57 -16.85 12.40
N THR A 309 -6.72 -17.46 13.24
CA THR A 309 -5.27 -17.26 13.20
C THR A 309 -4.65 -17.90 11.96
N GLU A 310 -5.11 -19.10 11.59
CA GLU A 310 -4.67 -19.80 10.38
C GLU A 310 -5.09 -19.05 9.11
N LYS A 311 -6.33 -18.54 9.06
CA LYS A 311 -6.80 -17.70 7.94
C LYS A 311 -5.94 -16.45 7.77
N ALA A 312 -5.67 -15.72 8.86
CA ALA A 312 -4.81 -14.54 8.79
C ALA A 312 -3.38 -14.88 8.34
N ALA A 313 -2.81 -15.98 8.85
CA ALA A 313 -1.49 -16.45 8.44
C ALA A 313 -1.43 -16.87 6.96
N LEU A 314 -2.44 -17.57 6.46
CA LEU A 314 -2.54 -17.97 5.05
C LEU A 314 -2.71 -16.77 4.12
N GLU A 315 -3.51 -15.78 4.52
CA GLU A 315 -3.65 -14.53 3.76
C GLU A 315 -2.32 -13.75 3.70
N GLU A 316 -1.56 -13.68 4.80
CA GLU A 316 -0.21 -13.09 4.79
C GLU A 316 0.77 -13.89 3.92
N GLN A 317 0.76 -15.22 4.00
CA GLN A 317 1.59 -16.08 3.13
C GLN A 317 1.23 -15.88 1.66
N MET A 318 -0.05 -15.73 1.33
CA MET A 318 -0.48 -15.52 -0.05
C MET A 318 -0.02 -14.17 -0.61
N ASP A 319 -0.09 -13.11 0.17
CA ASP A 319 0.42 -11.80 -0.25
C ASP A 319 1.95 -11.80 -0.38
N MET A 320 2.67 -12.46 0.54
CA MET A 320 4.11 -12.66 0.42
C MET A 320 4.49 -13.44 -0.84
N LEU A 321 3.78 -14.53 -1.15
CA LEU A 321 4.05 -15.34 -2.34
C LEU A 321 3.74 -14.60 -3.64
N ARG A 322 2.73 -13.72 -3.68
CA ARG A 322 2.44 -12.88 -4.85
C ARG A 322 3.56 -11.87 -5.11
N VAL A 323 4.04 -11.22 -4.05
CA VAL A 323 5.19 -10.31 -4.12
C VAL A 323 6.45 -11.06 -4.55
N GLN A 324 6.73 -12.21 -3.93
CA GLN A 324 7.85 -13.07 -4.27
C GLN A 324 7.79 -13.48 -5.75
N ALA A 325 6.64 -13.91 -6.25
CA ALA A 325 6.48 -14.28 -7.65
C ALA A 325 6.66 -13.10 -8.62
N ALA A 326 6.27 -11.88 -8.24
CA ALA A 326 6.51 -10.68 -9.06
C ALA A 326 8.00 -10.31 -9.08
N MET A 327 8.66 -10.38 -7.94
CA MET A 327 10.11 -10.19 -7.79
C MET A 327 10.91 -11.25 -8.56
N ASP A 328 10.49 -12.52 -8.49
CA ASP A 328 11.12 -13.62 -9.22
C ASP A 328 10.98 -13.43 -10.74
N ARG A 329 9.84 -12.93 -11.23
CA ARG A 329 9.68 -12.59 -12.66
C ARG A 329 10.63 -11.47 -13.10
N ALA A 330 10.81 -10.43 -12.28
CA ALA A 330 11.71 -9.33 -12.59
C ALA A 330 13.18 -9.76 -12.54
N THR A 331 13.59 -10.48 -11.49
CA THR A 331 14.97 -10.99 -11.33
C THR A 331 15.34 -12.00 -12.41
N VAL A 332 14.42 -12.88 -12.82
CA VAL A 332 14.63 -13.78 -13.95
C VAL A 332 14.89 -13.00 -15.24
N LYS A 333 14.18 -11.89 -15.47
CA LYS A 333 14.41 -11.04 -16.64
C LYS A 333 15.73 -10.25 -16.57
N GLU A 334 16.15 -9.79 -15.40
CA GLU A 334 17.49 -9.22 -15.18
C GLU A 334 18.59 -10.23 -15.50
N LEU A 335 18.46 -11.46 -14.98
CA LEU A 335 19.43 -12.52 -15.24
C LEU A 335 19.48 -12.92 -16.73
N HIS A 336 18.33 -12.98 -17.40
CA HIS A 336 18.30 -13.22 -18.86
C HIS A 336 19.04 -12.12 -19.62
N LEU A 337 18.91 -10.85 -19.22
CA LEU A 337 19.63 -9.74 -19.85
C LEU A 337 21.14 -9.83 -19.62
N CYS A 338 21.57 -10.12 -18.40
CA CYS A 338 22.99 -10.33 -18.08
C CYS A 338 23.59 -11.51 -18.86
N LEU A 339 22.85 -12.62 -18.98
CA LEU A 339 23.29 -13.77 -19.78
C LEU A 339 23.36 -13.42 -21.27
N ALA A 340 22.40 -12.63 -21.78
CA ALA A 340 22.42 -12.15 -23.17
C ALA A 340 23.60 -11.21 -23.43
N ASP A 341 23.96 -10.33 -22.49
CA ASP A 341 25.14 -9.46 -22.59
C ASP A 341 26.43 -10.27 -22.60
N ASN A 342 26.59 -11.18 -21.65
CA ASN A 342 27.75 -12.06 -21.58
C ASN A 342 27.89 -12.87 -22.89
N HIS A 343 26.78 -13.34 -23.46
CA HIS A 343 26.80 -14.03 -24.74
C HIS A 343 27.24 -13.11 -25.90
N GLN A 344 26.76 -11.86 -25.94
CA GLN A 344 27.17 -10.88 -26.94
C GLN A 344 28.65 -10.46 -26.80
N GLU A 345 29.14 -10.31 -25.58
CA GLU A 345 30.54 -10.03 -25.28
C GLU A 345 31.44 -11.20 -25.69
N LEU A 346 31.05 -12.44 -25.40
CA LEU A 346 31.77 -13.63 -25.86
C LEU A 346 31.81 -13.71 -27.40
N LEU A 347 30.71 -13.42 -28.09
CA LEU A 347 30.68 -13.34 -29.55
C LEU A 347 31.59 -12.22 -30.08
N HIS A 348 31.67 -11.09 -29.37
CA HIS A 348 32.57 -9.99 -29.72
C HIS A 348 34.03 -10.39 -29.54
N ASN A 349 34.37 -10.99 -28.40
CA ASN A 349 35.72 -11.48 -28.08
C ASN A 349 36.17 -12.57 -29.05
N MET A 350 35.30 -13.52 -29.42
CA MET A 350 35.62 -14.52 -30.46
C MET A 350 35.85 -13.87 -31.83
N ALA A 351 35.05 -12.86 -32.20
CA ALA A 351 35.25 -12.12 -33.45
C ALA A 351 36.56 -11.30 -33.42
N GLU A 352 37.00 -10.79 -32.27
CA GLU A 352 38.29 -10.15 -32.08
C GLU A 352 39.45 -11.17 -32.14
N GLU A 353 39.32 -12.33 -31.49
CA GLU A 353 40.32 -13.42 -31.54
C GLU A 353 40.50 -13.98 -32.95
N HIS A 354 39.43 -14.07 -33.75
CA HIS A 354 39.52 -14.44 -35.16
C HIS A 354 40.15 -13.33 -36.03
N ARG A 355 40.04 -12.06 -35.64
CA ARG A 355 40.76 -10.94 -36.29
C ARG A 355 42.24 -10.90 -35.95
N VAL A 356 42.66 -11.56 -34.87
CA VAL A 356 44.06 -11.60 -34.40
C VAL A 356 44.90 -12.71 -35.07
N LYS A 357 44.36 -13.48 -36.04
CA LYS A 357 45.16 -14.49 -36.76
C LYS A 357 45.53 -14.08 -38.18
N SER A 358 46.63 -13.33 -38.32
CA SER A 358 47.53 -13.43 -39.49
C SER A 358 48.90 -12.78 -39.25
N SER A 359 49.85 -13.52 -38.67
CA SER A 359 51.28 -13.46 -39.02
C SER A 359 52.10 -14.59 -38.39
N THR A 360 52.32 -15.61 -39.24
CA THR A 360 53.45 -16.55 -39.35
C THR A 360 53.85 -17.53 -38.22
N PRO A 361 54.28 -18.76 -38.60
CA PRO A 361 54.37 -19.94 -37.73
C PRO A 361 55.82 -20.30 -37.32
N LYS A 362 56.02 -20.87 -36.13
CA LYS A 362 57.26 -21.61 -35.78
C LYS A 362 56.95 -22.85 -34.91
N LYS A 363 57.80 -23.86 -35.12
CA LYS A 363 57.62 -25.31 -34.94
C LYS A 363 57.31 -25.82 -33.52
N PRO A 364 56.73 -27.04 -33.42
CA PRO A 364 56.34 -27.71 -32.19
C PRO A 364 57.46 -28.63 -31.66
N SER A 365 57.64 -28.68 -30.35
CA SER A 365 58.19 -29.87 -29.69
C SER A 365 57.84 -29.92 -28.20
N VAL A 366 57.72 -28.76 -27.54
CA VAL A 366 57.30 -28.69 -26.12
C VAL A 366 55.80 -28.39 -25.96
N SER A 367 55.19 -27.73 -26.95
CA SER A 367 53.74 -27.50 -26.99
C SER A 367 52.93 -28.75 -27.33
N SER A 368 53.52 -29.80 -27.94
CA SER A 368 52.75 -30.95 -28.42
C SER A 368 52.23 -31.83 -27.28
N GLU A 369 53.04 -32.13 -26.27
CA GLU A 369 52.60 -32.91 -25.10
C GLU A 369 51.63 -32.13 -24.22
N GLN A 370 51.88 -30.83 -24.01
CA GLN A 370 50.93 -29.96 -23.30
C GLN A 370 49.62 -29.81 -24.07
N MET A 371 49.67 -29.72 -25.40
CA MET A 371 48.50 -29.66 -26.26
C MET A 371 47.77 -31.00 -26.31
N GLU A 372 48.47 -32.13 -26.33
CA GLU A 372 47.86 -33.47 -26.30
C GLU A 372 47.23 -33.77 -24.92
N GLN A 373 47.87 -33.33 -23.83
CA GLN A 373 47.27 -33.34 -22.49
C GLN A 373 46.05 -32.42 -22.44
N SER A 374 46.10 -31.25 -23.08
CA SER A 374 44.95 -30.36 -23.19
C SER A 374 43.83 -30.97 -24.03
N PHE A 375 44.12 -31.69 -25.11
CA PHE A 375 43.13 -32.40 -25.92
C PHE A 375 42.51 -33.57 -25.15
N LYS A 376 43.29 -34.33 -24.37
CA LYS A 376 42.76 -35.37 -23.47
C LYS A 376 41.86 -34.75 -22.39
N LYS A 377 42.23 -33.59 -21.85
CA LYS A 377 41.41 -32.85 -20.89
C LYS A 377 40.13 -32.30 -21.53
N ILE A 378 40.22 -31.76 -22.74
CA ILE A 378 39.09 -31.27 -23.53
C ILE A 378 38.14 -32.43 -23.84
N GLN A 379 38.64 -33.58 -24.31
CA GLN A 379 37.81 -34.77 -24.53
C GLN A 379 37.13 -35.24 -23.23
N GLN A 380 37.82 -35.24 -22.09
CA GLN A 380 37.20 -35.56 -20.80
C GLN A 380 36.10 -34.57 -20.41
N LEU A 381 36.31 -33.27 -20.67
CA LEU A 381 35.32 -32.23 -20.44
C LEU A 381 34.14 -32.33 -21.43
N GLU A 382 34.40 -32.68 -22.69
CA GLU A 382 33.37 -32.95 -23.71
C GLU A 382 32.50 -34.14 -23.30
N TRP A 383 33.10 -35.23 -22.82
CA TRP A 383 32.36 -36.36 -22.25
C TRP A 383 31.53 -35.93 -21.03
N GLY A 384 32.08 -35.09 -20.15
CA GLY A 384 31.37 -34.52 -19.02
C GLY A 384 30.17 -33.65 -19.45
N ILE A 385 30.38 -32.77 -20.43
CA ILE A 385 29.35 -31.90 -21.01
C ILE A 385 28.26 -32.75 -21.68
N MET A 386 28.63 -33.80 -22.43
CA MET A 386 27.65 -34.68 -23.07
C MET A 386 26.83 -35.48 -22.06
N SER A 387 27.44 -35.91 -20.94
CA SER A 387 26.70 -36.57 -19.85
C SER A 387 25.74 -35.61 -19.16
N LEU A 388 26.22 -34.40 -18.83
CA LEU A 388 25.39 -33.35 -18.22
C LEU A 388 24.27 -32.93 -19.16
N ASN A 389 24.52 -32.77 -20.47
CA ASN A 389 23.50 -32.45 -21.46
C ASN A 389 22.41 -33.52 -21.49
N LYS A 390 22.78 -34.81 -21.50
CA LYS A 390 21.81 -35.92 -21.40
C LYS A 390 21.02 -35.91 -20.09
N GLU A 391 21.62 -35.47 -18.98
CA GLU A 391 20.90 -35.27 -17.73
C GLU A 391 19.95 -34.08 -17.81
N THR A 392 20.36 -32.97 -18.42
CA THR A 392 19.48 -31.80 -18.62
C THR A 392 18.32 -32.12 -19.57
N GLU A 393 18.53 -32.95 -20.60
CA GLU A 393 17.46 -33.42 -21.48
C GLU A 393 16.47 -34.30 -20.72
N ARG A 394 16.96 -35.28 -19.93
CA ARG A 394 16.10 -36.09 -19.06
C ARG A 394 15.31 -35.25 -18.05
N LEU A 395 15.94 -34.22 -17.47
CA LEU A 395 15.27 -33.28 -16.57
C LEU A 395 14.26 -32.40 -17.30
N ARG A 396 14.53 -32.01 -18.56
CA ARG A 396 13.62 -31.25 -19.42
C ARG A 396 12.38 -32.08 -19.75
N GLU A 397 12.57 -33.32 -20.17
CA GLU A 397 11.48 -34.28 -20.42
C GLU A 397 10.65 -34.53 -19.16
N GLY A 398 11.30 -34.70 -18.01
CA GLY A 398 10.62 -34.82 -16.72
C GLY A 398 9.81 -33.57 -16.36
N ASN A 399 10.34 -32.38 -16.61
CA ASN A 399 9.62 -31.12 -16.42
C ASN A 399 8.43 -30.97 -17.39
N GLU A 400 8.58 -31.38 -18.65
CA GLU A 400 7.48 -31.39 -19.63
C GLU A 400 6.36 -32.35 -19.19
N GLN A 401 6.70 -33.53 -18.70
CA GLN A 401 5.72 -34.48 -18.17
C GLN A 401 5.00 -33.91 -16.94
N LEU A 402 5.73 -33.30 -16.00
CA LEU A 402 5.14 -32.65 -14.83
C LEU A 402 4.25 -31.46 -15.21
N LEU A 403 4.60 -30.71 -16.25
CA LEU A 403 3.75 -29.65 -16.78
C LEU A 403 2.44 -30.21 -17.35
N GLU A 404 2.49 -31.33 -18.05
CA GLU A 404 1.29 -31.97 -18.58
C GLU A 404 0.40 -32.52 -17.46
N ASP A 405 0.99 -33.18 -16.47
CA ASP A 405 0.28 -33.65 -15.27
C ASP A 405 -0.36 -32.48 -14.48
N ASN A 406 0.34 -31.34 -14.42
CA ASN A 406 -0.17 -30.12 -13.77
C ASN A 406 -1.34 -29.51 -14.57
N LYS A 407 -1.26 -29.48 -15.91
CA LYS A 407 -2.40 -29.08 -16.75
C LYS A 407 -3.60 -29.99 -16.52
N ASP A 408 -3.39 -31.30 -16.49
CA ASP A 408 -4.44 -32.28 -16.22
C ASP A 408 -5.06 -32.12 -14.84
N LEU A 409 -4.23 -31.89 -13.82
CA LEU A 409 -4.70 -31.62 -12.47
C LEU A 409 -5.48 -30.30 -12.42
N ALA A 410 -5.02 -29.25 -13.08
CA ALA A 410 -5.73 -27.98 -13.18
C ALA A 410 -7.10 -28.16 -13.87
N LEU A 411 -7.19 -28.98 -14.92
CA LEU A 411 -8.45 -29.33 -15.56
C LEU A 411 -9.38 -30.13 -14.64
N LYS A 412 -8.84 -31.03 -13.81
CA LYS A 412 -9.62 -31.75 -12.79
C LYS A 412 -10.11 -30.79 -11.70
N CYS A 413 -9.27 -29.88 -11.21
CA CYS A 413 -9.65 -28.86 -10.23
C CYS A 413 -10.74 -27.94 -10.77
N ARG A 414 -10.64 -27.46 -12.01
CA ARG A 414 -11.69 -26.64 -12.65
C ARG A 414 -13.01 -27.40 -12.77
N ARG A 415 -12.98 -28.69 -13.14
CA ARG A 415 -14.17 -29.54 -13.18
C ARG A 415 -14.81 -29.73 -11.80
N LEU A 416 -13.99 -29.95 -10.77
CA LEU A 416 -14.47 -30.06 -9.39
C LEU A 416 -15.07 -28.74 -8.91
N GLN A 417 -14.42 -27.61 -9.21
CA GLN A 417 -14.92 -26.28 -8.87
C GLN A 417 -16.29 -26.02 -9.51
N ALA A 418 -16.44 -26.27 -10.81
CA ALA A 418 -17.72 -26.16 -11.50
C ALA A 418 -18.80 -27.08 -10.89
N SER A 419 -18.42 -28.29 -10.47
CA SER A 419 -19.34 -29.21 -9.80
C SER A 419 -19.79 -28.68 -8.42
N LEU A 420 -18.89 -28.07 -7.65
CA LEU A 420 -19.22 -27.46 -6.36
C LEU A 420 -20.14 -26.26 -6.52
N ASP A 421 -19.89 -25.42 -7.51
CA ASP A 421 -20.72 -24.24 -7.77
C ASP A 421 -22.12 -24.66 -8.27
N SER A 422 -22.22 -25.74 -9.07
CA SER A 422 -23.52 -26.34 -9.44
C SER A 422 -24.28 -26.92 -8.23
N LEU A 423 -23.57 -27.44 -7.23
CA LEU A 423 -24.19 -27.95 -6.00
C LEU A 423 -24.64 -26.81 -5.09
N ARG A 424 -23.85 -25.73 -4.97
CA ARG A 424 -24.19 -24.53 -4.20
C ARG A 424 -25.44 -23.84 -4.75
N THR A 425 -25.51 -23.66 -6.08
CA THR A 425 -26.71 -23.13 -6.73
C THR A 425 -27.93 -24.03 -6.50
N GLN A 426 -27.76 -25.35 -6.56
CA GLN A 426 -28.83 -26.28 -6.24
C GLN A 426 -29.27 -26.23 -4.75
N GLU A 427 -28.35 -25.96 -3.84
CA GLU A 427 -28.63 -25.78 -2.41
C GLU A 427 -29.34 -24.47 -2.12
N ALA A 428 -28.95 -23.37 -2.76
CA ALA A 428 -29.62 -22.07 -2.66
C ALA A 428 -31.10 -22.19 -3.06
N VAL A 429 -31.37 -22.81 -4.22
CA VAL A 429 -32.75 -23.05 -4.70
C VAL A 429 -33.54 -23.94 -3.72
N ARG A 430 -32.87 -24.89 -3.03
CA ARG A 430 -33.52 -25.70 -1.98
C ARG A 430 -33.82 -24.89 -0.73
N GLY A 431 -32.91 -24.00 -0.33
CA GLY A 431 -33.08 -23.09 0.79
C GLY A 431 -34.24 -22.14 0.57
N GLU A 432 -34.30 -21.50 -0.61
CA GLU A 432 -35.39 -20.60 -1.00
C GLU A 432 -36.74 -21.33 -1.02
N ALA A 433 -36.80 -22.56 -1.58
CA ALA A 433 -38.02 -23.35 -1.56
C ALA A 433 -38.48 -23.73 -0.14
N ALA A 434 -37.54 -24.02 0.77
CA ALA A 434 -37.85 -24.30 2.18
C ALA A 434 -38.33 -23.06 2.93
N GLN A 435 -37.75 -21.89 2.63
CA GLN A 435 -38.18 -20.61 3.18
C GLN A 435 -39.59 -20.24 2.70
N ALA A 436 -39.88 -20.41 1.40
CA ALA A 436 -41.23 -20.21 0.87
C ALA A 436 -42.27 -21.12 1.55
N GLN A 437 -41.92 -22.39 1.79
CA GLN A 437 -42.81 -23.31 2.53
C GLN A 437 -43.02 -22.88 3.99
N ALA A 438 -41.99 -22.38 4.66
CA ALA A 438 -42.12 -21.88 6.03
C ALA A 438 -43.00 -20.62 6.11
N LEU A 439 -42.94 -19.75 5.10
CA LEU A 439 -43.85 -18.58 5.01
C LEU A 439 -45.30 -19.02 4.86
N VAL A 440 -45.59 -19.97 3.97
CA VAL A 440 -46.95 -20.52 3.80
C VAL A 440 -47.47 -21.14 5.10
N GLN A 441 -46.63 -21.87 5.84
CA GLN A 441 -47.03 -22.43 7.15
C GLN A 441 -47.29 -21.34 8.20
N ARG A 442 -46.50 -20.27 8.21
CA ARG A 442 -46.74 -19.12 9.11
C ARG A 442 -48.07 -18.43 8.79
N GLU A 443 -48.37 -18.22 7.51
CA GLU A 443 -49.66 -17.66 7.08
C GLU A 443 -50.83 -18.55 7.51
N GLN A 444 -50.69 -19.87 7.39
CA GLN A 444 -51.69 -20.82 7.90
C GLN A 444 -51.92 -20.67 9.40
N HIS A 445 -50.85 -20.60 10.20
CA HIS A 445 -50.97 -20.39 11.65
C HIS A 445 -51.56 -19.02 12.00
N CYS A 446 -51.24 -17.96 11.27
CA CYS A 446 -51.88 -16.65 11.47
C CYS A 446 -53.39 -16.73 11.20
N ASN A 447 -53.79 -17.43 10.14
CA ASN A 447 -55.22 -17.63 9.83
C ASN A 447 -55.93 -18.45 10.91
N GLU A 448 -55.28 -19.48 11.46
CA GLU A 448 -55.80 -20.26 12.60
C GLU A 448 -55.96 -19.38 13.85
N ILE A 449 -54.98 -18.53 14.16
CA ILE A 449 -55.06 -17.60 15.29
C ILE A 449 -56.22 -16.63 15.11
N MET A 450 -56.36 -16.02 13.93
CA MET A 450 -57.47 -15.10 13.61
C MET A 450 -58.84 -15.78 13.75
N ALA A 451 -58.95 -17.06 13.34
CA ALA A 451 -60.18 -17.83 13.52
C ALA A 451 -60.50 -18.09 15.01
N LEU A 452 -59.48 -18.41 15.81
CA LEU A 452 -59.63 -18.60 17.26
C LEU A 452 -60.01 -17.30 17.97
N GLU A 453 -59.43 -16.16 17.58
CA GLU A 453 -59.80 -14.84 18.10
C GLU A 453 -61.26 -14.50 17.77
N ALA A 454 -61.73 -14.80 16.56
CA ALA A 454 -63.14 -14.64 16.19
C ALA A 454 -64.07 -15.51 17.04
N GLN A 455 -63.68 -16.76 17.34
CA GLN A 455 -64.43 -17.62 18.25
C GLN A 455 -64.45 -17.07 19.68
N LEU A 456 -63.32 -16.58 20.21
CA LEU A 456 -63.25 -15.94 21.52
C LEU A 456 -64.14 -14.70 21.59
N ALA A 457 -64.15 -13.87 20.54
CA ALA A 457 -65.04 -12.72 20.47
C ALA A 457 -66.52 -13.12 20.45
N ALA A 458 -66.88 -14.24 19.80
CA ALA A 458 -68.23 -14.78 19.84
C ALA A 458 -68.61 -15.25 21.26
N PHE A 459 -67.73 -16.01 21.94
CA PHE A 459 -67.95 -16.44 23.33
C PHE A 459 -68.06 -15.25 24.28
N GLN A 460 -67.27 -14.19 24.09
CA GLN A 460 -67.40 -12.97 24.88
C GLN A 460 -68.77 -12.31 24.69
N LYS A 461 -69.29 -12.24 23.45
CA LYS A 461 -70.64 -11.73 23.19
C LYS A 461 -71.70 -12.59 23.89
N GLU A 462 -71.57 -13.91 23.87
CA GLU A 462 -72.49 -14.81 24.60
C GLU A 462 -72.40 -14.60 26.12
N ALA A 463 -71.19 -14.48 26.67
CA ALA A 463 -71.00 -14.19 28.09
C ALA A 463 -71.66 -12.85 28.50
N THR A 464 -71.56 -11.81 27.65
CA THR A 464 -72.26 -10.54 27.91
C THR A 464 -73.78 -10.68 27.88
N LYS A 465 -74.34 -11.49 26.97
CA LYS A 465 -75.78 -11.79 26.93
C LYS A 465 -76.24 -12.53 28.20
N LEU A 466 -75.49 -13.54 28.64
CA LEU A 466 -75.77 -14.25 29.90
C LEU A 466 -75.66 -13.32 31.11
N HIS A 467 -74.67 -12.41 31.11
CA HIS A 467 -74.52 -11.41 32.17
C HIS A 467 -75.73 -10.46 32.23
N GLN A 468 -76.23 -10.00 31.09
CA GLN A 468 -77.45 -9.19 31.01
C GLN A 468 -78.68 -9.95 31.51
N GLN A 469 -78.81 -11.25 31.19
CA GLN A 469 -79.88 -12.09 31.73
C GLN A 469 -79.79 -12.24 33.25
N LEU A 470 -78.59 -12.43 33.80
CA LEU A 470 -78.37 -12.50 35.25
C LEU A 470 -78.73 -11.17 35.93
N LEU A 471 -78.38 -10.03 35.33
CA LEU A 471 -78.79 -8.71 35.80
C LEU A 471 -80.32 -8.53 35.84
N LYS A 472 -81.04 -8.99 34.80
CA LYS A 472 -82.51 -9.00 34.78
C LYS A 472 -83.09 -9.84 35.92
N LEU A 473 -82.62 -11.07 36.08
CA LEU A 473 -83.03 -11.94 37.19
C LEU A 473 -82.73 -11.30 38.56
N ARG A 474 -81.61 -10.60 38.69
CA ARG A 474 -81.25 -9.89 39.92
C ARG A 474 -82.18 -8.71 40.21
N GLN A 475 -82.64 -7.99 39.18
CA GLN A 475 -83.65 -6.96 39.30
C GLN A 475 -85.00 -7.55 39.72
N GLU A 476 -85.44 -8.64 39.09
CA GLU A 476 -86.67 -9.36 39.46
C GLU A 476 -86.65 -9.84 40.91
N VAL A 477 -85.53 -10.44 41.35
CA VAL A 477 -85.34 -10.84 42.76
C VAL A 477 -85.31 -9.63 43.70
N GLY A 478 -84.76 -8.48 43.25
CA GLY A 478 -84.79 -7.22 43.98
C GLY A 478 -86.22 -6.69 44.18
N ILE A 479 -87.04 -6.74 43.14
CA ILE A 479 -88.46 -6.36 43.19
C ILE A 479 -89.22 -7.29 44.15
N LEU A 480 -89.00 -8.61 44.07
CA LEU A 480 -89.61 -9.58 44.98
C LEU A 480 -89.19 -9.34 46.44
N ARG A 481 -87.92 -8.97 46.67
CA ARG A 481 -87.42 -8.63 48.01
C ARG A 481 -88.06 -7.35 48.54
N ALA A 482 -88.18 -6.31 47.71
CA ALA A 482 -88.85 -5.06 48.07
C ALA A 482 -90.34 -5.28 48.38
N ALA A 483 -91.04 -6.11 47.60
CA ALA A 483 -92.42 -6.49 47.87
C ALA A 483 -92.55 -7.21 49.22
N ARG A 484 -91.67 -8.19 49.49
CA ARG A 484 -91.64 -8.89 50.80
C ARG A 484 -91.39 -7.92 51.95
N ASP A 485 -90.44 -7.00 51.82
CA ASP A 485 -90.08 -6.07 52.87
C ASP A 485 -91.17 -4.99 53.08
N PHE A 486 -91.90 -4.61 52.02
CA PHE A 486 -93.11 -3.79 52.11
C PHE A 486 -94.21 -4.48 52.93
N TYR A 487 -94.47 -5.77 52.70
CA TYR A 487 -95.41 -6.55 53.52
C TYR A 487 -94.92 -6.73 54.96
N ARG A 488 -93.61 -6.87 55.18
CA ARG A 488 -93.01 -7.02 56.51
C ARG A 488 -93.12 -5.76 57.37
N ASN A 489 -92.91 -4.59 56.77
CA ASN A 489 -92.99 -3.31 57.48
C ASN A 489 -94.43 -2.88 57.80
N ARG A 490 -95.42 -3.48 57.13
CA ARG A 490 -96.84 -3.29 57.45
C ARG A 490 -97.29 -4.05 58.71
N VAL A 491 -96.53 -5.07 59.14
CA VAL A 491 -96.87 -5.94 60.28
C VAL A 491 -96.25 -5.45 61.61
N ALA A 492 -95.33 -4.48 61.58
CA ALA A 492 -94.67 -3.97 62.78
C ALA A 492 -95.18 -2.56 63.19
N GLY A 493 -96.33 -2.53 63.89
CA GLY A 493 -96.78 -1.41 64.74
C GLY A 493 -96.52 -1.68 66.23
N PRO A 494 -96.49 -0.67 67.13
CA PRO A 494 -95.62 -0.68 68.30
C PRO A 494 -96.33 -1.09 69.60
N VAL A 495 -95.91 -2.17 70.29
CA VAL A 495 -96.24 -2.40 71.72
C VAL A 495 -95.15 -3.19 72.47
N ARG A 496 -94.97 -2.80 73.75
CA ARG A 496 -94.06 -3.24 74.81
C ARG A 496 -94.20 -4.69 75.31
N ALA A 497 -93.07 -5.18 75.84
CA ALA A 497 -92.81 -5.93 77.09
C ALA A 497 -93.50 -7.27 77.40
N GLY A 498 -92.66 -8.27 77.76
CA GLY A 498 -92.94 -9.26 78.80
C GLY A 498 -92.56 -10.72 78.48
N GLY A 499 -91.78 -11.36 79.38
CA GLY A 499 -92.00 -12.79 79.72
C GLY A 499 -91.03 -13.87 79.23
N VAL A 500 -89.94 -14.06 79.99
CA VAL A 500 -89.25 -15.29 80.48
C VAL A 500 -89.66 -16.71 79.95
N VAL A 501 -88.67 -17.59 79.67
CA VAL A 501 -88.36 -18.91 80.34
C VAL A 501 -87.65 -19.96 79.44
N SER A 502 -86.57 -20.55 80.02
CA SER A 502 -85.94 -21.89 79.88
C SER A 502 -85.01 -22.29 78.71
N ASN A 503 -83.71 -22.26 79.00
CA ASN A 503 -82.73 -23.37 79.08
C ASN A 503 -82.93 -24.66 78.24
N ILE A 504 -81.86 -25.13 77.60
CA ILE A 504 -81.11 -26.37 77.95
C ILE A 504 -79.74 -26.37 77.24
N SER A 505 -78.69 -26.62 78.04
CA SER A 505 -77.30 -26.82 77.63
C SER A 505 -77.07 -28.22 77.05
N SER A 506 -76.11 -28.37 76.14
CA SER A 506 -74.91 -29.19 76.40
C SER A 506 -73.99 -29.25 75.17
N LYS A 507 -72.73 -28.90 75.43
CA LYS A 507 -71.57 -29.24 74.60
C LYS A 507 -71.33 -30.75 74.73
N VAL A 508 -70.90 -31.40 73.64
CA VAL A 508 -69.60 -32.08 73.48
C VAL A 508 -69.65 -33.06 72.29
N LYS A 509 -68.98 -32.63 71.21
CA LYS A 509 -68.12 -33.34 70.25
C LYS A 509 -68.19 -34.88 70.19
N PHE A 510 -68.69 -35.40 69.06
CA PHE A 510 -68.10 -36.56 68.36
C PHE A 510 -68.14 -36.38 66.83
N LYS A 511 -67.23 -37.12 66.20
CA LYS A 511 -66.65 -36.98 64.86
C LYS A 511 -67.64 -37.24 63.72
N THR A 512 -67.57 -36.40 62.67
CA THR A 512 -67.72 -36.82 61.25
C THR A 512 -67.17 -35.70 60.35
N THR A 513 -65.95 -35.86 59.84
CA THR A 513 -65.35 -34.93 58.87
C THR A 513 -65.78 -35.31 57.45
N ARG A 514 -66.79 -34.61 56.91
CA ARG A 514 -66.95 -34.40 55.47
C ARG A 514 -67.45 -32.98 55.18
N LEU A 515 -66.67 -32.30 54.34
CA LEU A 515 -67.07 -31.39 53.24
C LEU A 515 -68.13 -30.31 53.53
N ARG A 516 -67.69 -29.03 53.53
CA ARG A 516 -68.15 -27.96 52.62
C ARG A 516 -67.70 -26.58 53.14
N GLY A 517 -66.89 -25.90 52.32
CA GLY A 517 -67.15 -24.51 51.91
C GLY A 517 -66.85 -23.34 52.87
N PRO A 518 -66.87 -22.11 52.33
CA PRO A 518 -65.96 -21.02 52.67
C PRO A 518 -66.60 -19.88 53.49
N LEU A 519 -65.80 -19.04 54.16
CA LEU A 519 -66.23 -17.69 54.53
C LEU A 519 -65.09 -16.71 54.88
N ARG A 520 -65.29 -15.47 54.39
CA ARG A 520 -64.81 -14.13 54.82
C ARG A 520 -63.35 -13.77 54.52
N GLN A 521 -63.05 -12.81 53.64
CA GLN A 521 -63.54 -11.42 53.44
C GLN A 521 -63.38 -10.49 54.67
N SER A 522 -62.43 -9.57 54.51
CA SER A 522 -62.48 -8.14 54.93
C SER A 522 -61.90 -7.36 53.72
N SER A 523 -62.66 -6.63 52.90
CA SER A 523 -63.33 -5.31 53.11
C SER A 523 -62.29 -4.17 53.24
N HIS A 524 -62.27 -3.03 52.55
CA HIS A 524 -63.04 -2.28 51.51
C HIS A 524 -62.00 -1.37 50.78
N ARG A 525 -62.18 -0.76 49.59
CA ARG A 525 -62.99 0.46 49.27
C ARG A 525 -62.66 0.82 47.80
N ALA A 526 -63.57 0.78 46.83
CA ALA A 526 -64.46 1.86 46.38
C ALA A 526 -63.79 3.25 46.21
N VAL A 527 -63.72 3.72 44.96
CA VAL A 527 -63.46 5.12 44.57
C VAL A 527 -64.65 5.99 44.98
N ASN A 528 -64.40 7.23 45.41
CA ASN A 528 -65.33 8.34 45.23
C ASN A 528 -64.69 9.41 44.32
N PRO A 529 -65.47 10.09 43.48
CA PRO A 529 -65.03 10.99 42.41
C PRO A 529 -65.08 12.46 42.83
N ASP A 530 -64.31 13.31 42.16
CA ASP A 530 -64.68 14.71 41.93
C ASP A 530 -64.08 15.19 40.59
N GLN A 531 -64.99 15.60 39.70
CA GLN A 531 -64.90 16.73 38.73
C GLN A 531 -63.84 16.65 37.62
N ALA A 532 -64.09 16.91 36.34
CA ALA A 532 -65.26 17.33 35.59
C ALA A 532 -64.95 17.18 34.08
N ILE A 533 -65.96 16.81 33.29
CA ILE A 533 -66.35 17.43 32.02
C ILE A 533 -65.22 17.85 31.06
N SER A 534 -65.04 17.13 29.94
CA SER A 534 -65.40 17.68 28.62
C SER A 534 -65.32 16.61 27.53
N TRP A 535 -66.43 16.49 26.81
CA TRP A 535 -66.53 15.84 25.51
C TRP A 535 -66.07 16.81 24.40
N GLN A 536 -65.83 16.24 23.21
CA GLN A 536 -65.50 16.83 21.90
C GLN A 536 -64.00 16.82 21.58
N GLY A 537 -63.52 16.34 20.43
CA GLY A 537 -64.19 15.81 19.25
C GLY A 537 -63.16 15.45 18.17
N ARG A 538 -63.61 14.58 17.25
CA ARG A 538 -63.12 14.35 15.87
C ARG A 538 -61.65 13.96 15.62
N THR A 539 -61.52 12.74 15.10
CA THR A 539 -60.63 12.27 14.00
C THR A 539 -60.43 13.30 12.86
N PRO A 540 -59.45 13.20 11.91
CA PRO A 540 -58.67 12.01 11.51
C PRO A 540 -57.17 12.23 11.16
N SER A 541 -56.50 11.10 10.90
CA SER A 541 -55.25 10.78 10.15
C SER A 541 -54.91 11.66 8.91
N PRO A 542 -53.88 11.35 8.06
CA PRO A 542 -52.55 10.70 8.18
C PRO A 542 -51.44 11.53 7.45
N THR A 543 -50.22 11.01 7.36
CA THR A 543 -49.25 11.07 6.22
C THR A 543 -47.82 11.54 6.54
N LYS A 544 -46.91 10.82 5.86
CA LYS A 544 -45.58 11.18 5.37
C LYS A 544 -44.36 10.99 6.27
N ASP A 545 -43.69 9.88 5.96
CA ASP A 545 -42.26 9.83 5.57
C ASP A 545 -41.66 11.19 5.21
N GLU A 546 -40.47 11.45 5.74
CA GLU A 546 -39.33 11.98 4.98
C GLU A 546 -38.06 11.73 5.80
N TRP A 547 -37.32 10.69 5.40
CA TRP A 547 -35.89 10.62 5.61
C TRP A 547 -35.25 11.71 4.76
N GLU A 548 -34.43 12.58 5.35
CA GLU A 548 -33.24 13.08 4.67
C GLU A 548 -32.22 13.70 5.65
N ASP A 549 -30.99 13.68 5.15
CA ASP A 549 -29.66 13.85 5.71
C ASP A 549 -29.40 15.22 6.36
N MET A 550 -28.58 15.26 7.42
CA MET A 550 -27.79 16.44 7.82
C MET A 550 -26.53 16.00 8.58
N SER A 551 -25.42 15.90 7.88
CA SER A 551 -24.09 16.18 8.43
C SER A 551 -23.90 17.69 8.59
N ILE A 552 -23.42 18.17 9.75
CA ILE A 552 -22.39 19.22 9.88
C ILE A 552 -22.12 19.60 11.37
N ASP A 553 -20.83 19.49 11.69
CA ASP A 553 -19.96 20.27 12.59
C ASP A 553 -20.33 20.60 14.04
N SER A 554 -19.39 20.25 14.93
CA SER A 554 -18.94 21.15 16.01
C SER A 554 -17.53 20.75 16.44
N ASP A 555 -16.56 21.50 15.92
CA ASP A 555 -15.28 21.74 16.59
C ASP A 555 -15.55 22.42 17.94
N SER A 556 -14.93 21.90 19.00
CA SER A 556 -14.58 22.71 20.17
C SER A 556 -13.25 22.21 20.71
N GLY A 557 -12.18 22.92 20.36
CA GLY A 557 -10.92 22.87 21.07
C GLY A 557 -10.98 23.72 22.33
N GLU A 558 -10.30 23.28 23.38
CA GLU A 558 -9.64 24.12 24.39
C GLU A 558 -8.82 23.23 25.35
N GLU A 559 -7.50 23.26 25.11
CA GLU A 559 -6.39 23.56 26.02
C GLU A 559 -6.40 23.17 27.53
N TYR A 560 -5.33 22.42 27.86
CA TYR A 560 -4.37 22.56 28.97
C TYR A 560 -4.64 22.13 30.44
N SER A 561 -3.62 21.37 30.92
CA SER A 561 -2.90 21.46 32.20
C SER A 561 -3.17 20.49 33.37
N ASP A 562 -2.10 19.72 33.63
CA ASP A 562 -1.39 19.52 34.91
C ASP A 562 -1.91 18.62 36.05
N SER A 563 -1.14 17.53 36.23
CA SER A 563 -0.26 17.26 37.39
C SER A 563 -0.79 16.66 38.70
N LEU A 564 0.02 15.69 39.15
CA LEU A 564 0.32 15.22 40.51
C LEU A 564 -0.33 13.93 41.07
N ASN A 565 0.55 12.94 41.17
CA ASN A 565 0.71 12.00 42.29
C ASN A 565 0.29 12.60 43.65
N SER A 566 -0.53 11.86 44.41
CA SER A 566 -0.32 11.72 45.85
C SER A 566 -1.04 10.49 46.44
N VAL A 567 -0.25 9.68 47.11
CA VAL A 567 -0.56 8.67 48.15
C VAL A 567 0.46 8.99 49.26
N PRO A 568 0.33 8.63 50.56
CA PRO A 568 -0.77 8.02 51.35
C PRO A 568 -1.06 8.77 52.69
N SER A 569 -2.12 8.40 53.44
CA SER A 569 -1.97 8.13 54.89
C SER A 569 -3.20 7.45 55.52
N ARG A 570 -3.02 6.18 55.87
CA ARG A 570 -3.21 5.57 57.21
C ARG A 570 -4.25 6.21 58.15
N LYS A 571 -5.27 5.43 58.52
CA LYS A 571 -5.63 5.05 59.91
C LYS A 571 -6.80 4.05 59.92
N ALA A 572 -6.50 2.82 60.34
CA ALA A 572 -7.47 1.90 60.96
C ALA A 572 -7.64 2.31 62.45
N PRO A 573 -8.64 1.80 63.22
CA PRO A 573 -8.52 0.43 63.73
C PRO A 573 -9.82 -0.35 64.02
N HIS A 574 -9.64 -1.68 64.08
CA HIS A 574 -10.23 -2.65 65.02
C HIS A 574 -11.73 -3.02 64.93
N ARG A 575 -12.01 -4.29 64.58
CA ARG A 575 -12.23 -5.33 65.61
C ARG A 575 -11.91 -6.73 65.10
N GLN A 576 -11.34 -7.47 66.03
CA GLN A 576 -10.78 -8.81 65.94
C GLN A 576 -11.90 -9.87 65.97
N HIS A 577 -11.72 -10.99 65.27
CA HIS A 577 -11.78 -12.29 65.92
C HIS A 577 -10.83 -13.27 65.23
N ALA A 578 -10.11 -13.99 66.07
CA ALA A 578 -8.89 -14.71 65.78
C ALA A 578 -9.11 -16.22 65.67
N ASN A 579 -8.13 -16.84 65.00
CA ASN A 579 -7.51 -18.13 65.32
C ASN A 579 -8.36 -19.41 65.26
N ARG A 580 -7.97 -20.30 64.34
CA ARG A 580 -7.05 -21.38 64.74
C ARG A 580 -6.10 -21.78 63.61
N LYS A 581 -4.86 -21.95 64.01
CA LYS A 581 -3.64 -22.17 63.21
C LYS A 581 -3.33 -23.66 63.12
N SER A 582 -2.76 -24.08 61.99
CA SER A 582 -1.45 -24.76 61.90
C SER A 582 -0.98 -24.61 60.44
N VAL A 583 -0.05 -23.71 60.10
CA VAL A 583 1.43 -23.79 60.28
C VAL A 583 1.95 -25.02 59.53
N LYS A 584 2.88 -24.99 58.56
CA LYS A 584 3.89 -24.08 57.98
C LYS A 584 4.36 -24.80 56.68
N CYS A 585 5.10 -24.32 55.69
CA CYS A 585 5.89 -23.12 55.34
C CYS A 585 6.09 -23.30 53.81
N SER A 586 5.91 -22.29 52.95
CA SER A 586 6.99 -21.37 52.49
C SER A 586 8.05 -22.06 51.63
N SER A 587 8.55 -21.60 50.48
CA SER A 587 8.37 -20.40 49.64
C SER A 587 9.32 -20.55 48.43
N ILE A 588 8.91 -20.07 47.25
CA ILE A 588 9.71 -19.30 46.24
C ILE A 588 11.01 -19.96 45.72
N THR A 589 11.16 -20.20 44.41
CA THR A 589 11.84 -19.27 43.48
C THR A 589 11.43 -19.41 42.01
N ASN A 590 11.42 -18.28 41.32
CA ASN A 590 11.42 -18.12 39.87
C ASN A 590 12.65 -18.78 39.22
N THR A 591 12.51 -19.40 38.05
CA THR A 591 13.51 -19.31 36.97
C THR A 591 12.92 -19.72 35.61
N LYS A 592 13.45 -19.11 34.55
CA LYS A 592 12.98 -19.11 33.17
C LYS A 592 13.33 -20.39 32.39
N ALA A 593 12.43 -20.75 31.46
CA ALA A 593 12.66 -21.34 30.12
C ALA A 593 13.20 -22.80 30.03
N PRO A 594 13.22 -23.47 28.84
CA PRO A 594 12.61 -23.16 27.53
C PRO A 594 11.77 -24.31 26.91
N GLU A 595 11.09 -23.98 25.80
CA GLU A 595 10.71 -24.91 24.74
C GLU A 595 11.96 -25.49 24.06
N ALA A 596 11.92 -26.77 23.72
CA ALA A 596 12.73 -27.33 22.62
C ALA A 596 12.04 -28.57 22.05
N GLN A 597 11.48 -28.39 20.85
CA GLN A 597 11.59 -29.34 19.75
C GLN A 597 13.06 -29.80 19.66
N SER A 598 13.43 -31.02 19.30
CA SER A 598 13.29 -31.52 17.94
C SER A 598 14.06 -32.84 17.80
N LEU A 599 13.47 -33.77 17.04
CA LEU A 599 14.09 -34.56 15.96
C LEU A 599 15.20 -35.60 16.31
N ARG A 600 14.89 -36.89 16.06
CA ARG A 600 15.39 -37.73 14.94
C ARG A 600 16.64 -38.52 15.34
N ALA A 601 16.91 -39.74 14.85
CA ALA A 601 16.59 -40.32 13.56
C ALA A 601 16.67 -41.87 13.60
N GLN A 602 15.90 -42.55 12.72
CA GLN A 602 16.37 -43.38 11.58
C GLN A 602 17.69 -44.19 11.76
N LEU A 603 17.87 -45.44 11.32
CA LEU A 603 17.14 -46.36 10.41
C LEU A 603 17.85 -47.75 10.42
N ALA A 604 17.09 -48.80 10.07
CA ALA A 604 17.46 -50.10 9.44
C ALA A 604 17.44 -51.35 10.36
N GLN A 605 16.91 -52.53 9.98
CA GLN A 605 16.83 -53.19 8.67
C GLN A 605 15.89 -54.43 8.72
N ASP A 606 15.37 -54.86 7.56
CA ASP A 606 14.80 -56.18 7.19
C ASP A 606 13.46 -56.61 7.83
N ASP A 607 12.43 -57.08 7.11
CA ASP A 607 12.45 -58.14 6.11
C ASP A 607 11.30 -58.07 5.06
N LYS A 608 11.48 -58.88 4.00
CA LYS A 608 10.82 -58.96 2.68
C LYS A 608 9.32 -59.35 2.68
N GLN A 609 8.55 -58.92 1.65
CA GLN A 609 8.10 -59.74 0.50
C GLN A 609 7.08 -59.03 -0.42
N GLN A 610 7.17 -59.39 -1.71
CA GLN A 610 6.49 -58.88 -2.90
C GLN A 610 5.01 -59.31 -3.05
N GLU A 611 4.18 -58.38 -3.55
CA GLU A 611 3.19 -58.45 -4.69
C GLU A 611 2.15 -59.62 -4.78
N PRO A 612 1.16 -59.63 -5.71
CA PRO A 612 0.48 -58.57 -6.49
C PRO A 612 -1.07 -58.73 -6.49
N TRP A 613 -1.84 -57.81 -7.11
CA TRP A 613 -2.82 -58.10 -8.19
C TRP A 613 -3.66 -56.84 -8.51
N GLU A 614 -3.52 -56.38 -9.75
CA GLU A 614 -4.42 -55.46 -10.45
C GLU A 614 -5.68 -56.16 -11.00
N ARG A 615 -6.67 -55.32 -11.35
CA ARG A 615 -7.63 -55.40 -12.49
C ARG A 615 -9.07 -55.74 -12.12
N GLY A 616 -10.00 -54.87 -12.52
CA GLY A 616 -11.39 -55.30 -12.77
C GLY A 616 -12.52 -54.29 -12.57
N ALA A 617 -12.68 -53.39 -13.54
CA ALA A 617 -13.95 -53.10 -14.20
C ALA A 617 -15.20 -52.63 -13.41
N LYS A 618 -15.65 -51.43 -13.83
CA LYS A 618 -17.04 -51.04 -14.15
C LYS A 618 -18.06 -50.89 -13.01
N GLY A 619 -18.76 -49.76 -13.03
CA GLY A 619 -20.19 -49.75 -12.70
C GLY A 619 -20.70 -48.61 -11.84
N GLU A 620 -21.02 -47.49 -12.50
CA GLU A 620 -22.26 -46.72 -12.28
C GLU A 620 -22.55 -45.99 -10.94
N LYS A 621 -22.37 -44.66 -11.01
CA LYS A 621 -23.48 -43.68 -11.13
C LYS A 621 -24.68 -43.84 -10.18
N ARG A 622 -24.79 -42.94 -9.19
CA ARG A 622 -25.71 -41.75 -9.15
C ARG A 622 -26.23 -41.42 -7.74
N ARG A 623 -26.10 -40.11 -7.44
CA ARG A 623 -27.06 -39.21 -6.76
C ARG A 623 -27.81 -39.73 -5.52
N TRP A 624 -27.45 -39.18 -4.37
CA TRP A 624 -28.40 -38.97 -3.27
C TRP A 624 -28.47 -37.49 -2.93
N ARG A 625 -29.49 -36.80 -3.46
CA ARG A 625 -29.87 -35.46 -3.00
C ARG A 625 -31.36 -35.23 -3.26
N LYS A 626 -32.23 -35.63 -2.31
CA LYS A 626 -33.45 -34.91 -1.81
C LYS A 626 -34.41 -35.88 -1.12
N ARG A 627 -34.46 -35.87 0.22
CA ARG A 627 -35.69 -35.66 1.01
C ARG A 627 -35.36 -35.75 2.52
N MET A 628 -35.38 -34.60 3.19
CA MET A 628 -35.72 -34.49 4.60
C MET A 628 -36.93 -33.56 4.63
N LEU A 629 -38.11 -34.17 4.60
CA LEU A 629 -39.30 -33.64 5.26
C LEU A 629 -39.86 -34.83 6.03
N MET A 630 -39.97 -34.65 7.34
CA MET A 630 -40.44 -35.66 8.29
C MET A 630 -41.80 -36.21 7.86
N LYS A 631 -41.85 -37.50 7.55
CA LYS A 631 -43.01 -38.34 7.86
C LYS A 631 -42.52 -39.41 8.82
N ALA A 632 -43.00 -39.33 10.05
CA ALA A 632 -42.87 -40.37 11.03
C ALA A 632 -43.51 -41.65 10.48
N GLN A 633 -42.71 -42.61 10.04
CA GLN A 633 -43.17 -43.97 9.78
C GLN A 633 -42.02 -44.95 10.02
N ARG A 634 -41.93 -45.39 11.28
CA ARG A 634 -41.25 -46.59 11.80
C ARG A 634 -39.86 -46.88 11.20
N CYS A 635 -38.82 -46.38 11.87
CA CYS A 635 -37.46 -46.91 11.75
C CYS A 635 -37.48 -48.42 11.96
N SER A 636 -36.94 -49.20 11.02
CA SER A 636 -36.76 -50.64 11.21
C SER A 636 -35.84 -50.87 12.41
N SER A 637 -36.30 -51.68 13.37
CA SER A 637 -35.56 -52.06 14.58
C SER A 637 -34.14 -52.54 14.26
N ALA A 638 -33.95 -53.18 13.10
CA ALA A 638 -32.67 -53.69 12.62
C ALA A 638 -31.60 -52.59 12.40
N SER A 639 -31.96 -51.41 11.89
CA SER A 639 -30.99 -50.34 11.62
C SER A 639 -30.49 -49.67 12.90
N LEU A 640 -31.37 -49.53 13.89
CA LEU A 640 -31.02 -49.06 15.23
C LEU A 640 -30.23 -50.13 16.00
N GLN A 641 -30.60 -51.40 15.90
CA GLN A 641 -29.84 -52.52 16.48
C GLN A 641 -28.42 -52.58 15.91
N GLN A 642 -28.23 -52.51 14.59
CA GLN A 642 -26.90 -52.50 13.99
C GLN A 642 -26.07 -51.29 14.43
N ARG A 643 -26.68 -50.11 14.56
CA ARG A 643 -25.98 -48.92 15.05
C ARG A 643 -25.61 -49.07 16.54
N VAL A 644 -26.51 -49.60 17.37
CA VAL A 644 -26.24 -49.88 18.79
C VAL A 644 -25.15 -50.93 18.95
N GLU A 645 -25.18 -52.02 18.18
CA GLU A 645 -24.13 -53.03 18.21
C GLU A 645 -22.78 -52.50 17.69
N SER A 646 -22.78 -51.65 16.66
CA SER A 646 -21.54 -51.01 16.19
C SER A 646 -20.95 -50.10 17.27
N LEU A 647 -21.78 -49.32 17.96
CA LEU A 647 -21.36 -48.46 19.06
C LEU A 647 -20.90 -49.29 20.27
N GLN A 648 -21.56 -50.40 20.57
CA GLN A 648 -21.13 -51.35 21.61
C GLN A 648 -19.76 -51.95 21.26
N ARG A 649 -19.54 -52.41 20.03
CA ARG A 649 -18.23 -52.89 19.57
C ARG A 649 -17.15 -51.81 19.65
N HIS A 650 -17.46 -50.57 19.27
CA HIS A 650 -16.53 -49.45 19.42
C HIS A 650 -16.20 -49.15 20.88
N VAL A 651 -17.19 -49.21 21.78
CA VAL A 651 -16.98 -49.02 23.22
C VAL A 651 -16.15 -50.17 23.81
N GLU A 652 -16.38 -51.42 23.39
CA GLU A 652 -15.60 -52.58 23.83
C GLU A 652 -14.13 -52.48 23.38
N ILE A 653 -13.89 -52.10 22.12
CA ILE A 653 -12.53 -51.88 21.58
C ILE A 653 -11.83 -50.74 22.34
N LEU A 654 -12.54 -49.64 22.64
CA LEU A 654 -11.97 -48.55 23.42
C LEU A 654 -11.69 -48.97 24.87
N GLN A 655 -12.54 -49.81 25.46
CA GLN A 655 -12.33 -50.35 26.79
C GLN A 655 -11.17 -51.34 26.84
N SER A 656 -10.98 -52.20 25.83
CA SER A 656 -9.82 -53.10 25.74
C SER A 656 -8.52 -52.31 25.53
N ALA A 657 -8.50 -51.37 24.58
CA ALA A 657 -7.34 -50.50 24.35
C ALA A 657 -6.96 -49.69 25.62
N ARG A 658 -7.95 -49.22 26.38
CA ARG A 658 -7.71 -48.56 27.68
C ARG A 658 -7.10 -49.52 28.71
N LYS A 659 -7.56 -50.78 28.77
CA LYS A 659 -6.98 -51.79 29.68
C LYS A 659 -5.54 -52.10 29.29
N ASP A 660 -5.24 -52.27 28.01
CA ASP A 660 -3.91 -52.55 27.50
C ASP A 660 -2.95 -51.39 27.77
N ALA A 661 -3.39 -50.14 27.52
CA ALA A 661 -2.62 -48.95 27.85
C ALA A 661 -2.34 -48.83 29.37
N VAL A 662 -3.30 -49.21 30.22
CA VAL A 662 -3.11 -49.23 31.68
C VAL A 662 -2.14 -50.33 32.11
N LEU A 663 -2.17 -51.51 31.48
CA LEU A 663 -1.21 -52.59 31.74
C LEU A 663 0.21 -52.20 31.32
N SER A 664 0.37 -51.64 30.12
CA SER A 664 1.66 -51.11 29.64
C SER A 664 2.18 -50.01 30.57
N ALA A 665 1.33 -49.08 31.02
CA ALA A 665 1.72 -48.06 31.99
C ALA A 665 2.16 -48.66 33.34
N LYS A 666 1.52 -49.74 33.81
CA LYS A 666 1.95 -50.46 35.02
C LYS A 666 3.28 -51.18 34.82
N GLU A 667 3.51 -51.78 33.67
CA GLU A 667 4.79 -52.42 33.34
C GLU A 667 5.93 -51.40 33.26
N LEU A 668 5.70 -50.25 32.62
CA LEU A 668 6.66 -49.14 32.60
C LEU A 668 6.94 -48.60 34.00
N ARG A 669 5.91 -48.49 34.87
CA ARG A 669 6.13 -48.12 36.28
C ARG A 669 7.00 -49.14 37.02
N ARG A 670 6.72 -50.44 36.87
CA ARG A 670 7.54 -51.50 37.48
C ARG A 670 8.98 -51.50 36.94
N ALA A 671 9.16 -51.22 35.65
CA ALA A 671 10.48 -51.08 35.06
C ALA A 671 11.22 -49.86 35.63
N ASN A 672 10.55 -48.72 35.77
CA ASN A 672 11.10 -47.54 36.44
C ASN A 672 11.45 -47.82 37.91
N GLU A 673 10.58 -48.49 38.66
CA GLU A 673 10.84 -48.91 40.04
C GLU A 673 12.12 -49.78 40.12
N LYS A 674 12.28 -50.77 39.22
CA LYS A 674 13.49 -51.58 39.14
C LYS A 674 14.74 -50.75 38.82
N ILE A 675 14.67 -49.83 37.87
CA ILE A 675 15.78 -48.94 37.52
C ILE A 675 16.12 -48.04 38.71
N THR A 676 15.14 -47.49 39.41
CA THR A 676 15.37 -46.66 40.60
C THR A 676 16.01 -47.45 41.74
N ALA A 677 15.61 -48.72 41.95
CA ALA A 677 16.22 -49.60 42.94
C ALA A 677 17.66 -49.99 42.54
N GLN A 678 17.94 -50.16 41.24
CA GLN A 678 19.30 -50.37 40.74
C GLN A 678 20.17 -49.12 40.94
N LEU A 679 19.63 -47.92 40.66
CA LEU A 679 20.33 -46.65 40.89
C LEU A 679 20.63 -46.43 42.38
N SER A 680 19.69 -46.73 43.28
CA SER A 680 19.94 -46.63 44.72
C SER A 680 21.02 -47.61 45.17
N SER A 681 20.98 -48.87 44.70
CA SER A 681 22.03 -49.87 45.00
C SER A 681 23.41 -49.45 44.48
N LEU A 682 23.49 -48.90 43.25
CA LEU A 682 24.75 -48.39 42.70
C LEU A 682 25.25 -47.17 43.47
N THR A 683 24.35 -46.31 43.93
CA THR A 683 24.68 -45.13 44.75
C THR A 683 25.22 -45.55 46.12
N GLU A 684 24.61 -46.56 46.76
CA GLU A 684 25.11 -47.17 47.99
C GLU A 684 26.49 -47.80 47.79
N LYS A 685 26.69 -48.58 46.72
CA LYS A 685 28.00 -49.15 46.37
C LYS A 685 29.05 -48.06 46.16
N LEU A 686 28.72 -47.00 45.44
CA LEU A 686 29.61 -45.86 45.24
C LEU A 686 29.96 -45.17 46.57
N SER A 687 28.99 -45.01 47.47
CA SER A 687 29.23 -44.43 48.79
C SER A 687 30.15 -45.32 49.65
N SER A 688 29.95 -46.64 49.64
CA SER A 688 30.81 -47.60 50.34
C SER A 688 32.22 -47.63 49.76
N SER A 689 32.36 -47.52 48.43
CA SER A 689 33.66 -47.41 47.77
C SER A 689 34.37 -46.11 48.16
N LYS A 690 33.65 -44.98 48.24
CA LYS A 690 34.23 -43.70 48.71
C LYS A 690 34.71 -43.80 50.15
N GLN A 691 33.95 -44.45 51.03
CA GLN A 691 34.37 -44.69 52.42
C GLN A 691 35.59 -45.61 52.51
N LEU A 692 35.64 -46.68 51.69
CA LEU A 692 36.80 -47.55 51.59
C LEU A 692 38.04 -46.77 51.13
N THR A 693 37.91 -45.95 50.08
CA THR A 693 39.01 -45.11 49.61
C THR A 693 39.48 -44.14 50.68
N GLN A 694 38.56 -43.50 51.44
CA GLN A 694 38.92 -42.63 52.56
C GLN A 694 39.70 -43.37 53.66
N LYS A 695 39.28 -44.60 54.00
CA LYS A 695 40.01 -45.44 54.96
C LYS A 695 41.41 -45.81 54.45
N LEU A 696 41.51 -46.22 53.19
CA LEU A 696 42.81 -46.53 52.58
C LEU A 696 43.73 -45.30 52.53
N THR A 697 43.19 -44.10 52.31
CA THR A 697 43.99 -42.87 52.37
C THR A 697 44.45 -42.51 53.78
N SER A 698 43.63 -42.75 54.82
CA SER A 698 44.06 -42.55 56.20
C SER A 698 45.11 -43.57 56.63
N ASP A 699 44.96 -44.83 56.22
CA ASP A 699 45.91 -45.89 56.52
C ASP A 699 47.25 -45.62 55.80
N LEU A 700 47.21 -45.15 54.55
CA LEU A 700 48.41 -44.74 53.80
C LEU A 700 49.12 -43.56 54.46
N ALA A 701 48.39 -42.54 54.93
CA ALA A 701 48.99 -41.44 55.69
C ALA A 701 49.63 -41.92 57.01
N GLY A 702 49.01 -42.92 57.68
CA GLY A 702 49.58 -43.56 58.86
C GLY A 702 50.89 -44.29 58.57
N VAL A 703 50.95 -45.07 57.47
CA VAL A 703 52.16 -45.76 57.02
C VAL A 703 53.25 -44.78 56.57
N GLU A 704 52.88 -43.68 55.92
CA GLU A 704 53.82 -42.61 55.58
C GLU A 704 54.44 -41.96 56.82
N GLN A 705 53.66 -41.76 57.89
CA GLN A 705 54.17 -41.26 59.16
C GLN A 705 55.12 -42.28 59.82
N GLN A 706 54.78 -43.58 59.81
CA GLN A 706 55.68 -44.63 60.30
C GLN A 706 56.99 -44.68 59.52
N LYS A 707 56.94 -44.53 58.18
CA LYS A 707 58.13 -44.43 57.34
C LYS A 707 59.02 -43.25 57.74
N LYS A 708 58.44 -42.08 58.03
CA LYS A 708 59.22 -40.91 58.50
C LYS A 708 59.87 -41.16 59.85
N VAL A 709 59.18 -41.83 60.78
CA VAL A 709 59.75 -42.21 62.08
C VAL A 709 60.92 -43.17 61.89
N LEU A 710 60.74 -44.23 61.09
CA LEU A 710 61.82 -45.19 60.78
C LEU A 710 62.99 -44.53 60.03
N GLN A 711 62.73 -43.55 59.16
CA GLN A 711 63.78 -42.77 58.50
C GLN A 711 64.56 -41.92 59.51
N MET A 712 63.87 -41.25 60.44
CA MET A 712 64.50 -40.48 61.50
C MET A 712 65.29 -41.38 62.46
N GLU A 713 64.79 -42.56 62.81
CA GLU A 713 65.52 -43.57 63.56
C GLU A 713 66.76 -44.05 62.79
N LEU A 714 66.65 -44.33 61.48
CA LEU A 714 67.80 -44.69 60.64
C LEU A 714 68.83 -43.55 60.55
N GLU A 715 68.40 -42.30 60.51
CA GLU A 715 69.28 -41.13 60.55
C GLU A 715 69.96 -40.98 61.91
N GLN A 716 69.24 -41.23 63.01
CA GLN A 716 69.81 -41.30 64.36
C GLN A 716 70.82 -42.46 64.46
N TRP A 717 70.50 -43.64 63.96
CA TRP A 717 71.44 -44.76 63.87
C TRP A 717 72.66 -44.42 63.02
N ARG A 718 72.50 -43.73 61.89
CA ARG A 718 73.63 -43.25 61.06
C ARG A 718 74.50 -42.23 61.81
N GLN A 719 73.89 -41.35 62.60
CA GLN A 719 74.62 -40.38 63.43
C GLN A 719 75.35 -41.05 64.60
N ILE A 720 74.78 -42.12 65.18
CA ILE A 720 75.41 -42.92 66.25
C ILE A 720 76.54 -43.81 65.69
N THR A 721 76.42 -44.28 64.44
CA THR A 721 77.35 -45.26 63.85
C THR A 721 78.58 -44.62 63.19
N PHE A 722 78.69 -43.29 63.08
CA PHE A 722 79.84 -42.63 62.46
C PHE A 722 80.33 -41.33 63.14
N PRO A 723 81.18 -41.43 64.18
CA PRO A 723 82.26 -40.47 64.44
C PRO A 723 83.57 -40.93 63.79
N GLN A 724 84.16 -40.05 62.97
CA GLN A 724 85.55 -39.96 62.45
C GLN A 724 86.41 -41.23 62.18
N GLN A 725 86.90 -41.32 60.93
CA GLN A 725 88.05 -42.10 60.43
C GLN A 725 89.32 -41.98 61.30
N PRO A 726 90.20 -43.01 61.41
CA PRO A 726 91.11 -43.47 60.31
C PRO A 726 91.40 -45.01 60.21
N ALA A 727 92.00 -45.43 59.08
CA ALA A 727 92.29 -46.82 58.59
C ALA A 727 93.44 -47.60 59.33
N PRO A 728 93.95 -48.80 58.91
CA PRO A 728 93.45 -50.11 58.37
C PRO A 728 93.96 -51.37 59.21
N PRO A 729 94.33 -52.56 58.63
CA PRO A 729 93.79 -53.98 58.69
C PRO A 729 94.26 -54.88 59.91
N PRO A 730 94.18 -56.26 60.02
CA PRO A 730 93.48 -57.43 59.37
C PRO A 730 92.66 -58.36 60.39
N PRO A 731 92.74 -59.73 60.46
CA PRO A 731 91.68 -60.81 60.41
C PRO A 731 91.38 -61.54 61.78
N PRO A 732 91.04 -62.86 61.92
CA PRO A 732 89.96 -63.79 61.45
C PRO A 732 89.08 -64.37 62.64
N ALA A 733 88.36 -65.50 62.43
CA ALA A 733 87.75 -66.43 63.44
C ALA A 733 86.37 -66.03 64.06
N ALA A 734 85.45 -66.90 64.49
CA ALA A 734 85.22 -68.34 64.42
C ALA A 734 83.81 -68.67 64.96
N ALA A 735 83.35 -69.90 64.66
CA ALA A 735 82.56 -70.80 65.51
C ALA A 735 81.13 -70.41 65.98
N ALA A 736 80.16 -71.29 65.69
CA ALA A 736 79.86 -72.39 66.61
C ALA A 736 78.94 -73.43 65.95
N ALA A 737 79.32 -74.69 66.14
CA ALA A 737 78.52 -75.90 65.96
C ALA A 737 77.44 -75.97 67.10
N PRO A 738 76.76 -77.09 67.48
CA PRO A 738 77.29 -78.46 67.50
C PRO A 738 76.26 -79.61 67.34
N VAL A 739 76.80 -80.83 67.52
CA VAL A 739 76.19 -81.99 68.21
C VAL A 739 75.68 -83.14 67.33
N ASN A 740 76.60 -84.09 67.11
CA ASN A 740 76.62 -85.46 67.65
C ASN A 740 75.51 -86.46 67.27
N ALA A 741 75.75 -87.77 67.26
CA ALA A 741 76.95 -88.59 67.25
C ALA A 741 76.50 -90.07 67.24
N GLU A 742 77.53 -90.93 67.15
CA GLU A 742 77.62 -92.32 67.61
C GLU A 742 77.42 -93.40 66.54
N CYS A 743 78.50 -94.01 66.03
CA CYS A 743 79.49 -94.91 66.70
C CYS A 743 78.94 -96.33 66.89
N SER A 744 79.72 -97.40 66.80
CA SER A 744 81.10 -97.64 66.40
C SER A 744 81.28 -99.15 66.29
N CYS A 745 82.09 -99.56 65.32
CA CYS A 745 83.22 -100.47 65.44
C CYS A 745 83.29 -101.42 66.66
N GLN A 746 83.57 -102.71 66.43
CA GLN A 746 84.85 -103.31 66.84
C GLN A 746 85.05 -104.77 66.37
N CYS A 747 86.24 -104.99 65.80
CA CYS A 747 86.95 -106.26 65.63
C CYS A 747 87.30 -106.93 66.98
N ARG A 748 87.47 -108.27 67.02
CA ARG A 748 88.79 -108.92 67.33
C ARG A 748 88.75 -110.46 67.53
N THR A 749 89.69 -111.13 66.84
CA THR A 749 90.62 -112.24 67.24
C THR A 749 90.17 -113.54 67.95
N MET A 750 90.42 -114.66 67.24
CA MET A 750 91.04 -115.97 67.59
C MET A 750 91.60 -116.17 69.03
N PRO A 751 91.57 -117.39 69.65
CA PRO A 751 92.38 -118.57 69.23
C PRO A 751 91.77 -120.00 69.45
N SER A 752 92.52 -120.99 68.94
CA SER A 752 92.44 -122.49 68.85
C SER A 752 92.80 -123.25 70.17
N PRO A 753 92.83 -124.61 70.36
CA PRO A 753 92.14 -125.84 69.83
C PRO A 753 91.62 -126.79 70.99
N PRO A 754 91.38 -128.13 70.85
CA PRO A 754 90.78 -129.00 69.80
C PRO A 754 89.54 -129.85 70.26
N ASN A 755 88.88 -130.52 69.30
CA ASN A 755 88.01 -131.73 69.40
C ASN A 755 86.56 -131.66 69.95
N PHE A 756 85.62 -131.06 69.19
CA PHE A 756 84.15 -131.36 69.24
C PHE A 756 83.43 -130.99 67.90
N ALA A 757 84.02 -131.35 66.75
CA ALA A 757 83.73 -130.71 65.45
C ALA A 757 82.51 -131.21 64.63
N LEU A 758 81.75 -132.23 65.06
CA LEU A 758 80.65 -132.79 64.24
C LEU A 758 79.25 -132.33 64.66
N GLN A 759 79.01 -132.14 65.96
CA GLN A 759 77.68 -131.75 66.47
C GLN A 759 77.44 -130.23 66.39
N ALA A 760 78.50 -129.42 66.46
CA ALA A 760 78.42 -127.97 66.27
C ALA A 760 78.15 -127.60 64.79
N LEU A 761 78.76 -128.31 63.84
CA LEU A 761 78.58 -128.06 62.41
C LEU A 761 77.13 -128.31 61.96
N GLU A 762 76.47 -129.35 62.50
CA GLU A 762 75.08 -129.67 62.17
C GLU A 762 74.09 -128.63 62.75
N ALA A 763 74.38 -128.08 63.93
CA ALA A 763 73.62 -126.98 64.52
C ALA A 763 73.82 -125.66 63.75
N GLU A 764 75.05 -125.39 63.28
CA GLU A 764 75.36 -124.23 62.43
C GLU A 764 74.68 -124.31 61.07
N VAL A 765 74.63 -125.48 60.42
CA VAL A 765 73.92 -125.66 59.14
C VAL A 765 72.42 -125.43 59.33
N LYS A 766 71.80 -125.94 60.41
CA LYS A 766 70.38 -125.69 60.72
C LYS A 766 70.13 -124.20 61.03
N GLN A 767 71.05 -123.54 61.73
CA GLN A 767 70.99 -122.10 62.00
C GLN A 767 71.13 -121.27 60.70
N LEU A 768 72.05 -121.63 59.80
CA LEU A 768 72.21 -121.00 58.50
C LEU A 768 71.00 -121.24 57.60
N GLN A 769 70.41 -122.43 57.63
CA GLN A 769 69.19 -122.74 56.87
C GLN A 769 67.97 -121.96 57.39
N ALA A 770 67.86 -121.77 58.72
CA ALA A 770 66.84 -120.91 59.31
C ALA A 770 67.05 -119.43 58.94
N LYS A 771 68.30 -118.93 59.00
CA LYS A 771 68.66 -117.57 58.56
C LYS A 771 68.40 -117.34 57.07
N LEU A 772 68.66 -118.34 56.22
CA LEU A 772 68.34 -118.27 54.79
C LEU A 772 66.82 -118.22 54.56
N LYS A 773 66.04 -119.01 55.31
CA LYS A 773 64.57 -118.96 55.24
C LYS A 773 64.02 -117.61 55.71
N SER A 774 64.50 -117.06 56.83
CA SER A 774 64.08 -115.73 57.31
C SER A 774 64.47 -114.62 56.33
N ALA A 775 65.71 -114.65 55.79
CA ALA A 775 66.16 -113.72 54.76
C ALA A 775 65.32 -113.85 53.47
N SER A 776 64.95 -115.06 53.05
CA SER A 776 64.06 -115.26 51.89
C SER A 776 62.64 -114.72 52.14
N ALA A 777 62.13 -114.84 53.38
CA ALA A 777 60.86 -114.25 53.79
C ALA A 777 60.93 -112.71 53.87
N GLU A 778 62.10 -112.14 54.17
CA GLU A 778 62.35 -110.70 54.10
C GLU A 778 62.43 -110.22 52.66
N VAL A 779 63.14 -110.92 51.79
CA VAL A 779 63.21 -110.59 50.35
C VAL A 779 61.83 -110.62 49.72
N THR A 780 61.00 -111.64 50.01
CA THR A 780 59.62 -111.68 49.51
C THR A 780 58.74 -110.55 50.07
N ARG A 781 58.89 -110.19 51.35
CA ARG A 781 58.26 -108.98 51.91
C ARG A 781 58.72 -107.69 51.22
N HIS A 782 60.01 -107.54 50.97
CA HIS A 782 60.56 -106.39 50.24
C HIS A 782 60.10 -106.35 48.79
N VAL A 783 59.96 -107.50 48.11
CA VAL A 783 59.40 -107.59 46.76
C VAL A 783 57.92 -107.23 46.75
N ALA A 784 57.13 -107.70 47.73
CA ALA A 784 55.74 -107.32 47.88
C ALA A 784 55.58 -105.81 48.18
N ALA A 785 56.41 -105.26 49.06
CA ALA A 785 56.46 -103.83 49.34
C ALA A 785 56.86 -103.02 48.09
N ASN A 786 57.87 -103.44 47.34
CA ASN A 786 58.25 -102.81 46.08
C ASN A 786 57.12 -102.88 45.03
N LYS A 787 56.38 -104.00 44.97
CA LYS A 787 55.22 -104.13 44.07
C LYS A 787 54.09 -103.17 44.48
N ALA A 788 53.82 -103.04 45.78
CA ALA A 788 52.84 -102.08 46.31
C ALA A 788 53.27 -100.63 46.04
N LEU A 789 54.54 -100.28 46.27
CA LEU A 789 55.08 -98.95 45.97
C LEU A 789 55.04 -98.63 44.47
N ARG A 790 55.32 -99.61 43.60
CA ARG A 790 55.15 -99.44 42.14
C ARG A 790 53.68 -99.21 41.76
N GLY A 791 52.76 -99.93 42.39
CA GLY A 791 51.32 -99.70 42.23
C GLY A 791 50.92 -98.28 42.64
N GLN A 792 51.39 -97.81 43.80
CA GLN A 792 51.14 -96.44 44.26
C GLN A 792 51.78 -95.39 43.36
N LEU A 793 53.00 -95.62 42.86
CA LEU A 793 53.65 -94.72 41.89
C LEU A 793 52.80 -94.62 40.61
N GLN A 794 52.33 -95.75 40.09
CA GLN A 794 51.48 -95.80 38.90
C GLN A 794 50.15 -95.06 39.13
N GLU A 795 49.49 -95.27 40.27
CA GLU A 795 48.28 -94.53 40.64
C GLU A 795 48.56 -93.01 40.72
N LYS A 796 49.69 -92.60 41.30
CA LYS A 796 50.10 -91.19 41.37
C LYS A 796 50.35 -90.62 39.97
N ASP A 797 51.02 -91.36 39.08
CA ASP A 797 51.25 -90.95 37.70
C ASP A 797 49.94 -90.79 36.92
N ASP A 798 48.98 -91.69 37.10
CA ASP A 798 47.66 -91.59 36.48
C ASP A 798 46.87 -90.41 37.05
N THR A 799 46.96 -90.13 38.36
CA THR A 799 46.37 -88.92 38.94
C THR A 799 47.03 -87.63 38.44
N LEU A 800 48.35 -87.62 38.25
CA LEU A 800 49.08 -86.47 37.69
C LEU A 800 48.66 -86.21 36.23
N ARG A 801 48.50 -87.25 35.42
CA ARG A 801 47.97 -87.13 34.04
C ARG A 801 46.57 -86.52 34.04
N GLN A 802 45.67 -87.01 34.89
CA GLN A 802 44.31 -86.45 35.01
C GLN A 802 44.31 -84.99 35.46
N LEU A 803 45.22 -84.60 36.37
CA LEU A 803 45.37 -83.20 36.79
C LEU A 803 45.96 -82.33 35.69
N GLN A 804 46.92 -82.84 34.91
CA GLN A 804 47.48 -82.14 33.75
C GLN A 804 46.41 -81.89 32.69
N ASP A 805 45.56 -82.87 32.40
CA ASP A 805 44.47 -82.70 31.43
C ASP A 805 43.42 -81.69 31.91
N LYS A 806 43.10 -81.70 33.21
CA LYS A 806 42.24 -80.68 33.82
C LYS A 806 42.87 -79.29 33.73
N ALA A 807 44.16 -79.16 34.01
CA ALA A 807 44.89 -77.89 33.89
C ALA A 807 44.86 -77.39 32.44
N ASN A 808 45.19 -78.24 31.47
CA ASN A 808 45.13 -77.94 30.04
C ASN A 808 43.72 -77.51 29.59
N HIS A 809 42.66 -78.13 30.11
CA HIS A 809 41.28 -77.72 29.82
C HIS A 809 40.98 -76.33 30.37
N THR A 810 41.32 -76.07 31.64
CA THR A 810 41.14 -74.75 32.24
C THR A 810 41.96 -73.66 31.58
N GLU A 811 43.16 -73.97 31.06
CA GLU A 811 44.00 -73.03 30.31
C GLU A 811 43.35 -72.59 28.99
N ARG A 812 42.78 -73.53 28.22
CA ARG A 812 42.00 -73.21 27.02
C ARG A 812 40.81 -72.33 27.36
N ASP A 813 40.12 -72.63 28.46
CA ASP A 813 38.97 -71.88 28.95
C ASP A 813 39.34 -70.44 29.36
N VAL A 814 40.48 -70.27 30.03
CA VAL A 814 41.05 -68.96 30.37
C VAL A 814 41.44 -68.19 29.12
N ASN A 815 42.05 -68.84 28.13
CA ASN A 815 42.44 -68.19 26.87
C ASN A 815 41.22 -67.71 26.07
N MET A 816 40.16 -68.52 25.97
CA MET A 816 38.89 -68.09 25.35
C MET A 816 38.26 -66.90 26.10
N LYS A 817 38.25 -66.93 27.44
CA LYS A 817 37.75 -65.81 28.25
C LYS A 817 38.60 -64.55 28.07
N ARG A 818 39.93 -64.68 27.96
CA ARG A 818 40.82 -63.55 27.65
C ARG A 818 40.50 -62.94 26.30
N GLN A 819 40.32 -63.75 25.26
CA GLN A 819 39.94 -63.26 23.93
C GLN A 819 38.60 -62.52 23.98
N LEU A 820 37.58 -63.08 24.64
CA LEU A 820 36.29 -62.41 24.81
C LEU A 820 36.42 -61.06 25.54
N VAL A 821 37.26 -60.99 26.58
CA VAL A 821 37.52 -59.73 27.30
C VAL A 821 38.20 -58.70 26.39
N GLU A 822 39.14 -59.09 25.54
CA GLU A 822 39.77 -58.17 24.57
C GLU A 822 38.77 -57.71 23.49
N ASP A 823 37.91 -58.60 22.99
CA ASP A 823 36.85 -58.24 22.04
C ASP A 823 35.84 -57.25 22.69
N LEU A 824 35.50 -57.45 23.96
CA LEU A 824 34.65 -56.51 24.70
C LEU A 824 35.35 -55.16 24.94
N LYS A 825 36.66 -55.15 25.22
CA LYS A 825 37.43 -53.91 25.38
C LYS A 825 37.51 -53.10 24.08
N THR A 826 37.73 -53.76 22.93
CA THR A 826 37.77 -53.09 21.63
C THR A 826 36.39 -52.51 21.26
N ARG A 827 35.32 -53.28 21.50
CA ARG A 827 33.94 -52.79 21.32
C ARG A 827 33.63 -51.61 22.24
N LEU A 828 34.08 -51.64 23.50
CA LEU A 828 33.92 -50.52 24.43
C LEU A 828 34.67 -49.27 23.95
N LYS A 829 35.93 -49.40 23.48
CA LYS A 829 36.67 -48.28 22.89
C LYS A 829 35.95 -47.69 21.69
N PHE A 830 35.46 -48.52 20.78
CA PHE A 830 34.68 -48.06 19.63
C PHE A 830 33.44 -47.27 20.06
N LEU A 831 32.67 -47.79 21.01
CA LEU A 831 31.50 -47.07 21.54
C LEU A 831 31.89 -45.74 22.22
N GLN A 832 33.01 -45.71 22.94
CA GLN A 832 33.51 -44.49 23.56
C GLN A 832 33.95 -43.45 22.53
N ASP A 833 34.60 -43.86 21.44
CA ASP A 833 35.02 -42.95 20.38
C ASP A 833 33.82 -42.45 19.55
N MET A 834 32.80 -43.30 19.35
CA MET A 834 31.50 -42.87 18.81
C MET A 834 30.82 -41.85 19.72
N GLU A 835 30.80 -42.07 21.04
CA GLU A 835 30.26 -41.10 22.00
C GLU A 835 31.01 -39.76 21.95
N LYS A 836 32.35 -39.78 21.88
CA LYS A 836 33.16 -38.56 21.70
C LYS A 836 32.82 -37.84 20.39
N SER A 837 32.63 -38.58 19.30
CA SER A 837 32.23 -38.01 18.01
C SER A 837 30.86 -37.34 18.09
N TYR A 838 29.86 -38.00 18.69
CA TYR A 838 28.54 -37.39 18.90
C TYR A 838 28.59 -36.17 19.80
N ARG A 839 29.41 -36.18 20.85
CA ARG A 839 29.64 -35.01 21.70
C ARG A 839 30.21 -33.84 20.89
N GLY A 840 31.21 -34.09 20.04
CA GLY A 840 31.75 -33.06 19.14
C GLY A 840 30.70 -32.50 18.17
N GLN A 841 29.88 -33.37 17.57
CA GLN A 841 28.78 -32.94 16.69
C GLN A 841 27.73 -32.11 17.44
N LEU A 842 27.39 -32.48 18.69
CA LEU A 842 26.48 -31.71 19.54
C LEU A 842 27.06 -30.33 19.86
N GLU A 843 28.36 -30.22 20.17
CA GLU A 843 29.03 -28.94 20.42
C GLU A 843 29.05 -28.05 19.16
N GLU A 844 29.27 -28.62 17.97
CA GLU A 844 29.17 -27.90 16.70
C GLU A 844 27.75 -27.40 16.42
N LEU A 845 26.73 -28.23 16.69
CA LEU A 845 25.34 -27.81 16.57
C LEU A 845 25.00 -26.71 17.59
N GLU A 846 25.50 -26.79 18.81
CA GLU A 846 25.32 -25.75 19.83
C GLU A 846 25.96 -24.42 19.38
N LYS A 847 27.16 -24.46 18.79
CA LYS A 847 27.81 -23.28 18.20
C LYS A 847 26.96 -22.69 17.06
N LYS A 848 26.44 -23.52 16.15
CA LYS A 848 25.53 -23.08 15.07
C LYS A 848 24.25 -22.45 15.60
N VAL A 849 23.67 -23.00 16.68
CA VAL A 849 22.49 -22.41 17.33
C VAL A 849 22.82 -21.06 17.95
N LYS A 850 23.99 -20.91 18.59
CA LYS A 850 24.44 -19.63 19.14
C LYS A 850 24.60 -18.56 18.05
N THR A 851 25.30 -18.87 16.96
CA THR A 851 25.47 -17.91 15.84
C THR A 851 24.12 -17.55 15.20
N LEU A 852 23.24 -18.52 14.97
CA LEU A 852 21.89 -18.24 14.44
C LEU A 852 21.06 -17.39 15.41
N SER A 853 21.22 -17.57 16.72
CA SER A 853 20.54 -16.76 17.73
C SER A 853 21.05 -15.31 17.75
N GLU A 854 22.36 -15.10 17.59
CA GLU A 854 22.98 -13.77 17.45
C GLU A 854 22.56 -13.09 16.14
N GLU A 855 22.51 -13.83 15.04
CA GLU A 855 21.97 -13.30 13.79
C GLU A 855 20.50 -12.92 13.92
N ALA A 856 19.69 -13.69 14.67
CA ALA A 856 18.28 -13.37 14.91
C ALA A 856 18.12 -12.11 15.76
N THR A 857 18.96 -11.89 16.77
CA THR A 857 18.95 -10.64 17.56
C THR A 857 19.42 -9.45 16.72
N ASN A 858 20.42 -9.63 15.85
CA ASN A 858 20.88 -8.60 14.92
C ASN A 858 19.80 -8.22 13.89
N ARG A 859 19.12 -9.21 13.29
CA ARG A 859 17.96 -8.96 12.40
C ARG A 859 16.84 -8.24 13.14
N LYS A 860 16.56 -8.59 14.40
CA LYS A 860 15.58 -7.88 15.23
C LYS A 860 15.99 -6.43 15.47
N ALA A 861 17.25 -6.16 15.79
CA ALA A 861 17.76 -4.81 15.97
C ALA A 861 17.66 -3.96 14.68
N LEU A 862 17.95 -4.55 13.52
CA LEU A 862 17.76 -3.91 12.21
C LEU A 862 16.29 -3.58 11.95
N VAL A 863 15.39 -4.54 12.19
CA VAL A 863 13.94 -4.34 12.04
C VAL A 863 13.45 -3.22 12.96
N ASP A 864 13.90 -3.17 14.21
CA ASP A 864 13.50 -2.12 15.15
C ASP A 864 14.10 -0.75 14.77
N SER A 865 15.30 -0.71 14.18
CA SER A 865 15.86 0.51 13.58
C SER A 865 15.04 1.01 12.38
N LEU A 866 14.65 0.11 11.48
CA LEU A 866 13.79 0.44 10.33
C LEU A 866 12.41 0.91 10.80
N LYS A 867 11.83 0.31 11.85
CA LYS A 867 10.58 0.80 12.45
C LYS A 867 10.74 2.22 13.01
N ARG A 868 11.85 2.54 13.69
CA ARG A 868 12.11 3.91 14.19
C ARG A 868 12.20 4.90 13.02
N ARG A 869 12.95 4.57 11.97
CA ARG A 869 13.05 5.42 10.75
C ARG A 869 11.69 5.59 10.06
N LEU A 870 10.91 4.52 9.95
CA LEU A 870 9.56 4.58 9.40
C LEU A 870 8.66 5.49 10.24
N ASN A 871 8.72 5.39 11.57
CA ASN A 871 7.94 6.25 12.45
C ASN A 871 8.30 7.73 12.24
N VAL A 872 9.60 8.06 12.18
CA VAL A 872 10.07 9.43 11.89
C VAL A 872 9.54 9.91 10.53
N ALA A 873 9.71 9.12 9.47
CA ALA A 873 9.20 9.45 8.14
C ALA A 873 7.67 9.62 8.13
N THR A 874 6.93 8.82 8.91
CA THR A 874 5.47 9.00 9.03
C THR A 874 5.08 10.26 9.80
N SER A 875 5.85 10.68 10.80
CA SER A 875 5.61 11.96 11.49
C SER A 875 5.95 13.16 10.62
N GLU A 876 7.06 13.12 9.88
CA GLU A 876 7.44 14.16 8.91
C GLU A 876 6.41 14.26 7.79
N ARG A 877 5.96 13.12 7.25
CA ARG A 877 4.86 13.08 6.28
C ARG A 877 3.60 13.74 6.83
N LYS A 878 3.20 13.44 8.08
CA LYS A 878 2.04 14.08 8.71
C LYS A 878 2.25 15.59 8.86
N GLN A 879 3.44 16.03 9.25
CA GLN A 879 3.77 17.46 9.34
C GLN A 879 3.67 18.14 7.96
N HIS A 880 4.23 17.54 6.92
CA HIS A 880 4.10 18.05 5.55
C HIS A 880 2.65 18.05 5.06
N GLU A 881 1.87 17.00 5.32
CA GLU A 881 0.44 16.95 5.00
C GLU A 881 -0.29 18.11 5.68
N THR A 882 -0.06 18.36 6.98
CA THR A 882 -0.68 19.49 7.70
C THR A 882 -0.21 20.86 7.18
N SER A 883 1.04 20.97 6.73
CA SER A 883 1.53 22.20 6.11
C SER A 883 0.91 22.42 4.73
N CYS A 884 0.72 21.34 3.95
CA CYS A 884 0.07 21.41 2.65
C CYS A 884 -1.42 21.75 2.78
N THR A 885 -2.13 21.24 3.77
CA THR A 885 -3.55 21.63 3.99
C THR A 885 -3.65 23.10 4.37
N LYS A 886 -2.80 23.61 5.28
CA LYS A 886 -2.75 25.04 5.62
C LYS A 886 -2.49 25.93 4.40
N LEU A 887 -1.52 25.55 3.56
CA LEU A 887 -1.22 26.31 2.34
C LEU A 887 -2.37 26.28 1.33
N LYS A 888 -3.13 25.18 1.25
CA LYS A 888 -4.34 25.10 0.42
C LYS A 888 -5.44 26.01 0.94
N GLU A 889 -5.72 25.98 2.24
CA GLU A 889 -6.70 26.87 2.87
C GLU A 889 -6.32 28.35 2.67
N ASP A 890 -5.03 28.69 2.77
CA ASP A 890 -4.56 30.06 2.54
C ASP A 890 -4.64 30.46 1.07
N LEU A 891 -4.41 29.54 0.13
CA LEU A 891 -4.64 29.76 -1.30
C LEU A 891 -6.12 30.01 -1.59
N GLU A 892 -7.02 29.17 -1.05
CA GLU A 892 -8.47 29.35 -1.19
C GLU A 892 -8.94 30.70 -0.63
N LYS A 893 -8.43 31.12 0.53
CA LYS A 893 -8.69 32.47 1.08
C LYS A 893 -8.19 33.57 0.15
N LYS A 894 -7.07 33.39 -0.54
CA LYS A 894 -6.53 34.37 -1.50
C LYS A 894 -7.36 34.41 -2.77
N ASP A 895 -7.81 33.27 -3.27
CA ASP A 895 -8.71 33.19 -4.43
C ASP A 895 -10.06 33.85 -4.14
N GLN A 896 -10.63 33.63 -2.94
CA GLN A 896 -11.84 34.34 -2.50
C GLN A 896 -11.62 35.87 -2.48
N ARG A 897 -10.46 36.35 -2.03
CA ARG A 897 -10.11 37.79 -2.07
C ARG A 897 -9.96 38.32 -3.50
N ILE A 898 -9.37 37.55 -4.40
CA ILE A 898 -9.23 37.91 -5.81
C ILE A 898 -10.61 38.02 -6.45
N HIS A 899 -11.51 37.06 -6.21
CA HIS A 899 -12.88 37.13 -6.70
C HIS A 899 -13.64 38.33 -6.15
N ALA A 900 -13.50 38.65 -4.86
CA ALA A 900 -14.10 39.85 -4.27
C ALA A 900 -13.56 41.14 -4.91
N LEU A 901 -12.25 41.21 -5.19
CA LEU A 901 -11.64 42.35 -5.88
C LEU A 901 -12.10 42.44 -7.34
N GLN A 902 -12.19 41.32 -8.06
CA GLN A 902 -12.72 41.28 -9.43
C GLN A 902 -14.17 41.75 -9.49
N ALA A 903 -15.02 41.32 -8.54
CA ALA A 903 -16.39 41.80 -8.45
C ALA A 903 -16.45 43.32 -8.20
N ARG A 904 -15.56 43.84 -7.34
CA ARG A 904 -15.48 45.29 -7.07
C ARG A 904 -14.98 46.08 -8.28
N VAL A 905 -14.00 45.55 -9.02
CA VAL A 905 -13.53 46.15 -10.28
C VAL A 905 -14.66 46.14 -11.31
N GLY A 906 -15.35 45.02 -11.53
CA GLY A 906 -16.48 44.95 -12.44
C GLY A 906 -17.62 45.90 -12.07
N ALA A 907 -17.93 46.06 -10.78
CA ALA A 907 -18.89 47.07 -10.32
C ALA A 907 -18.41 48.50 -10.63
N SER A 908 -17.13 48.80 -10.42
CA SER A 908 -16.57 50.11 -10.75
C SER A 908 -16.56 50.40 -12.26
N GLU A 909 -16.24 49.40 -13.10
CA GLU A 909 -16.31 49.49 -14.55
C GLU A 909 -17.75 49.74 -15.02
N GLN A 910 -18.74 49.08 -14.42
CA GLN A 910 -20.16 49.34 -14.70
C GLN A 910 -20.56 50.77 -14.31
N THR A 911 -20.12 51.26 -13.16
CA THR A 911 -20.40 52.66 -12.77
C THR A 911 -19.71 53.67 -13.69
N LEU A 912 -18.49 53.35 -14.15
CA LEU A 912 -17.74 54.18 -15.08
C LEU A 912 -18.41 54.19 -16.47
N ALA A 913 -18.82 53.03 -16.99
CA ALA A 913 -19.55 52.94 -18.24
C ALA A 913 -20.89 53.68 -18.20
N ALA A 914 -21.62 53.63 -17.08
CA ALA A 914 -22.84 54.41 -16.88
C ALA A 914 -22.55 55.92 -16.88
N LEU A 915 -21.47 56.35 -16.21
CA LEU A 915 -21.04 57.75 -16.25
C LEU A 915 -20.64 58.19 -17.66
N GLU A 916 -19.88 57.37 -18.39
CA GLU A 916 -19.53 57.63 -19.79
C GLU A 916 -20.77 57.77 -20.67
N GLN A 917 -21.75 56.87 -20.53
CA GLN A 917 -23.04 56.98 -21.23
C GLN A 917 -23.74 58.31 -20.91
N THR A 918 -23.88 58.66 -19.63
CA THR A 918 -24.51 59.94 -19.26
C THR A 918 -23.75 61.15 -19.80
N ALA A 919 -22.42 61.10 -19.87
CA ALA A 919 -21.60 62.16 -20.46
C ALA A 919 -21.81 62.25 -21.98
N THR A 920 -21.87 61.12 -22.68
CA THR A 920 -22.16 61.08 -24.12
C THR A 920 -23.55 61.62 -24.44
N GLU A 921 -24.57 61.24 -23.68
CA GLU A 921 -25.94 61.76 -23.84
C GLU A 921 -26.00 63.28 -23.62
N GLN A 922 -25.26 63.82 -22.63
CA GLN A 922 -25.17 65.25 -22.41
C GLN A 922 -24.49 65.98 -23.57
N MET A 923 -23.38 65.44 -24.09
CA MET A 923 -22.70 66.00 -25.26
C MET A 923 -23.58 65.93 -26.52
N GLU A 924 -24.28 64.83 -26.76
CA GLU A 924 -25.26 64.68 -27.84
C GLU A 924 -26.41 65.68 -27.70
N GLY A 925 -26.95 65.87 -26.50
CA GLY A 925 -27.98 66.86 -26.23
C GLY A 925 -27.52 68.30 -26.49
N LEU A 926 -26.28 68.64 -26.14
CA LEU A 926 -25.68 69.96 -26.41
C LEU A 926 -25.42 70.18 -27.90
N THR A 927 -24.85 69.19 -28.59
CA THR A 927 -24.60 69.26 -30.04
C THR A 927 -25.91 69.38 -30.81
N GLN A 928 -26.96 68.65 -30.42
CA GLN A 928 -28.29 68.77 -31.02
C GLN A 928 -28.91 70.16 -30.78
N LYS A 929 -28.76 70.75 -29.57
CA LYS A 929 -29.21 72.13 -29.29
C LYS A 929 -28.47 73.14 -30.16
N SER A 930 -27.14 73.01 -30.28
CA SER A 930 -26.31 73.86 -31.13
C SER A 930 -26.70 73.75 -32.61
N SER A 931 -26.87 72.54 -33.13
CA SER A 931 -27.34 72.27 -34.50
C SER A 931 -28.69 72.94 -34.77
N ARG A 932 -29.69 72.78 -33.89
CA ARG A 932 -30.99 73.44 -34.03
C ARG A 932 -30.90 74.96 -34.02
N ALA A 933 -30.00 75.54 -33.20
CA ALA A 933 -29.77 76.98 -33.18
C ALA A 933 -29.12 77.46 -34.50
N MET A 934 -28.12 76.74 -35.00
CA MET A 934 -27.48 77.01 -36.29
C MET A 934 -28.47 76.93 -37.44
N GLU A 935 -29.33 75.90 -37.49
CA GLU A 935 -30.38 75.81 -38.50
C GLU A 935 -31.38 76.97 -38.42
N LYS A 936 -31.75 77.43 -37.22
CA LYS A 936 -32.62 78.61 -37.06
C LYS A 936 -31.94 79.87 -37.61
N LEU A 937 -30.67 80.09 -37.30
CA LEU A 937 -29.89 81.21 -37.82
C LEU A 937 -29.74 81.12 -39.34
N GLN A 938 -29.46 79.94 -39.89
CA GLN A 938 -29.39 79.72 -41.33
C GLN A 938 -30.72 80.00 -42.03
N ARG A 939 -31.86 79.56 -41.47
CA ARG A 939 -33.19 79.89 -42.00
C ARG A 939 -33.46 81.40 -41.96
N GLN A 940 -33.15 82.08 -40.84
CA GLN A 940 -33.31 83.53 -40.73
C GLN A 940 -32.45 84.29 -41.74
N LEU A 941 -31.21 83.85 -41.93
CA LEU A 941 -30.31 84.40 -42.93
C LEU A 941 -30.87 84.21 -44.35
N GLY A 942 -31.39 83.02 -44.67
CA GLY A 942 -32.06 82.75 -45.94
C GLY A 942 -33.26 83.67 -46.19
N ILE A 943 -34.08 83.91 -45.16
CA ILE A 943 -35.20 84.86 -45.25
C ILE A 943 -34.69 86.28 -45.52
N ALA A 944 -33.68 86.75 -44.78
CA ALA A 944 -33.11 88.08 -44.98
C ALA A 944 -32.51 88.26 -46.38
N TYR A 945 -31.82 87.24 -46.93
CA TYR A 945 -31.35 87.26 -48.32
C TYR A 945 -32.50 87.33 -49.32
N SER A 946 -33.57 86.56 -49.13
CA SER A 946 -34.74 86.63 -50.01
C SER A 946 -35.42 88.01 -49.99
N GLN A 947 -35.47 88.66 -48.82
CA GLN A 947 -35.99 90.04 -48.69
C GLN A 947 -35.10 91.06 -49.41
N LEU A 948 -33.78 90.88 -49.34
CA LEU A 948 -32.82 91.75 -50.02
C LEU A 948 -32.93 91.60 -51.55
N GLU A 949 -33.07 90.36 -52.05
CA GLU A 949 -33.34 90.10 -53.47
C GLU A 949 -34.67 90.73 -53.93
N GLN A 950 -35.73 90.63 -53.12
CA GLN A 950 -37.00 91.30 -53.39
C GLN A 950 -36.84 92.82 -53.50
N LEU A 951 -36.11 93.44 -52.57
CA LEU A 951 -35.83 94.89 -52.62
C LEU A 951 -35.00 95.27 -53.86
N HIS A 952 -33.99 94.48 -54.22
CA HIS A 952 -33.23 94.70 -55.46
C HIS A 952 -34.12 94.65 -56.70
N SER A 953 -35.03 93.68 -56.77
CA SER A 953 -35.99 93.57 -57.89
C SER A 953 -36.94 94.77 -57.96
N PHE A 954 -37.47 95.21 -56.81
CA PHE A 954 -38.36 96.37 -56.72
C PHE A 954 -37.67 97.65 -57.21
N ILE A 955 -36.41 97.89 -56.80
CA ILE A 955 -35.66 99.08 -57.20
C ILE A 955 -35.40 99.09 -58.71
N LYS A 956 -35.07 97.94 -59.31
CA LYS A 956 -34.91 97.81 -60.77
C LYS A 956 -36.20 98.14 -61.54
N VAL A 957 -37.34 97.65 -61.06
CA VAL A 957 -38.65 97.96 -61.66
C VAL A 957 -38.98 99.45 -61.54
N LEU A 958 -38.81 100.03 -60.35
CA LEU A 958 -39.03 101.46 -60.11
C LEU A 958 -38.14 102.34 -61.01
N ALA A 959 -36.87 101.96 -61.18
CA ALA A 959 -35.95 102.67 -62.06
C ALA A 959 -36.41 102.64 -63.53
N SER A 960 -36.90 101.48 -63.98
CA SER A 960 -37.45 101.31 -65.33
C SER A 960 -38.70 102.16 -65.55
N GLU A 961 -39.60 102.22 -64.57
CA GLU A 961 -40.82 103.04 -64.63
C GLU A 961 -40.51 104.55 -64.69
N ILE A 962 -39.58 105.02 -63.86
CA ILE A 962 -39.14 106.43 -63.87
C ILE A 962 -38.52 106.79 -65.23
N LEU A 963 -37.81 105.86 -65.86
CA LEU A 963 -37.24 106.07 -67.19
C LEU A 963 -38.34 106.20 -68.25
N LEU A 964 -39.35 105.33 -68.22
CA LEU A 964 -40.51 105.39 -69.13
C LEU A 964 -41.26 106.73 -68.98
N ASP A 965 -41.52 107.15 -67.73
CA ASP A 965 -42.15 108.45 -67.43
C ASP A 965 -41.35 109.62 -68.03
N VAL A 966 -40.03 109.63 -67.89
CA VAL A 966 -39.15 110.68 -68.45
C VAL A 966 -39.23 110.68 -69.98
N GLN A 967 -39.17 109.50 -70.60
CA GLN A 967 -39.26 109.36 -72.06
C GLN A 967 -40.61 109.84 -72.59
N GLU A 968 -41.72 109.53 -71.92
CA GLU A 968 -43.05 109.99 -72.31
C GLU A 968 -43.14 111.53 -72.30
N VAL A 969 -42.65 112.18 -71.23
CA VAL A 969 -42.64 113.64 -71.14
C VAL A 969 -41.76 114.26 -72.24
N LYS A 970 -40.58 113.68 -72.54
CA LYS A 970 -39.74 114.12 -73.67
C LYS A 970 -40.49 114.03 -74.99
N GLN A 971 -41.19 112.94 -75.25
CA GLN A 971 -41.98 112.76 -76.47
C GLN A 971 -43.14 113.77 -76.57
N GLN A 972 -43.86 114.01 -75.47
CA GLN A 972 -44.93 115.02 -75.42
C GLN A 972 -44.40 116.44 -75.67
N LEU A 973 -43.23 116.77 -75.14
CA LEU A 973 -42.57 118.05 -75.31
C LEU A 973 -42.08 118.26 -76.75
N MET A 974 -41.53 117.21 -77.38
CA MET A 974 -41.18 117.22 -78.80
C MET A 974 -42.42 117.44 -79.70
N LYS A 975 -43.52 116.74 -79.43
CA LYS A 975 -44.80 116.94 -80.16
C LYS A 975 -45.31 118.38 -80.04
N ARG A 976 -45.19 119.00 -78.86
CA ARG A 976 -45.65 120.38 -78.63
C ARG A 976 -44.72 121.46 -79.19
N ARG A 977 -43.40 121.28 -79.12
CA ARG A 977 -42.44 122.19 -79.80
C ARG A 977 -42.71 122.24 -81.31
N ARG A 978 -43.01 121.09 -81.92
CA ARG A 978 -43.43 121.01 -83.34
C ARG A 978 -44.75 121.76 -83.60
N LEU A 979 -45.75 121.62 -82.72
CA LEU A 979 -47.03 122.35 -82.84
C LEU A 979 -46.89 123.87 -82.69
N ARG A 980 -46.02 124.36 -81.79
CA ARG A 980 -45.76 125.81 -81.64
C ARG A 980 -45.02 126.41 -82.84
N GLN A 981 -44.05 125.69 -83.42
CA GLN A 981 -43.35 126.14 -84.62
C GLN A 981 -44.29 126.26 -85.84
N ALA A 982 -45.28 125.37 -85.96
CA ALA A 982 -46.30 125.45 -87.00
C ALA A 982 -47.21 126.69 -86.87
N ASN A 983 -47.53 127.13 -85.64
CA ASN A 983 -48.46 128.23 -85.41
C ASN A 983 -47.83 129.64 -85.50
N THR A 984 -46.51 129.79 -85.36
CA THR A 984 -45.83 131.10 -85.46
C THR A 984 -45.58 131.57 -86.90
N VAL A 985 -45.67 130.69 -87.90
CA VAL A 985 -45.34 130.99 -89.30
C VAL A 985 -46.58 131.47 -90.11
N ALA A 986 -47.78 131.41 -89.54
CA ALA A 986 -49.03 131.77 -90.23
C ALA A 986 -49.33 133.29 -90.34
N GLY A 987 -48.48 134.18 -89.79
CA GLY A 987 -48.78 135.61 -89.62
C GLY A 987 -48.12 136.61 -90.59
N LYS A 988 -47.18 136.23 -91.46
CA LYS A 988 -46.58 137.15 -92.45
C LYS A 988 -46.43 136.46 -93.81
N GLY A 989 -47.36 136.80 -94.69
CA GLY A 989 -47.48 136.25 -96.03
C GLY A 989 -46.27 136.53 -96.93
N GLY A 990 -45.83 135.47 -97.59
CA GLY A 990 -44.88 135.50 -98.68
C GLY A 990 -45.21 134.40 -99.68
N LEU A 991 -45.80 134.81 -100.80
CA LEU A 991 -45.96 134.11 -102.08
C LEU A 991 -47.13 133.09 -102.20
N SER A 992 -48.12 133.53 -102.97
CA SER A 992 -49.37 132.84 -103.34
C SER A 992 -49.12 131.47 -103.97
N ALA A 993 -49.75 130.43 -103.41
CA ALA A 993 -49.64 129.01 -103.79
C ALA A 993 -49.80 128.73 -105.30
N LYS A 994 -50.43 129.63 -106.06
CA LYS A 994 -50.59 129.50 -107.53
C LYS A 994 -49.27 129.71 -108.30
N SER A 995 -48.31 130.49 -107.79
CA SER A 995 -47.00 130.68 -108.45
C SER A 995 -46.03 129.54 -108.15
N MET A 996 -46.13 128.92 -106.97
CA MET A 996 -45.28 127.79 -106.57
C MET A 996 -45.63 126.51 -107.34
N ILE A 997 -46.93 126.25 -107.55
CA ILE A 997 -47.37 125.11 -108.38
C ILE A 997 -46.93 125.32 -109.85
N LYS A 998 -47.04 126.55 -110.38
CA LYS A 998 -46.53 126.86 -111.73
C LYS A 998 -45.01 126.69 -111.84
N ALA A 999 -44.25 127.07 -110.81
CA ALA A 999 -42.80 126.86 -110.79
C ALA A 999 -42.42 125.38 -110.70
N LYS A 1000 -43.13 124.59 -109.88
CA LYS A 1000 -42.95 123.12 -109.79
C LYS A 1000 -43.29 122.44 -111.11
N SER A 1001 -44.38 122.82 -111.77
CA SER A 1001 -44.77 122.31 -113.09
C SER A 1001 -43.74 122.67 -114.19
N ILE A 1002 -43.22 123.90 -114.21
CA ILE A 1002 -42.18 124.30 -115.17
C ILE A 1002 -40.86 123.58 -114.89
N ALA A 1003 -40.46 123.44 -113.62
CA ALA A 1003 -39.24 122.73 -113.24
C ALA A 1003 -39.33 121.23 -113.57
N ALA A 1004 -40.48 120.60 -113.37
CA ALA A 1004 -40.75 119.22 -113.78
C ALA A 1004 -40.65 119.05 -115.30
N SER A 1005 -41.16 120.02 -116.08
CA SER A 1005 -41.05 120.00 -117.55
C SER A 1005 -39.63 120.23 -118.07
N ILE A 1006 -38.82 121.08 -117.43
CA ILE A 1006 -37.43 121.33 -117.84
C ILE A 1006 -36.52 120.16 -117.46
N LEU A 1007 -36.75 119.55 -116.29
CA LEU A 1007 -35.95 118.45 -115.77
C LEU A 1007 -36.42 117.07 -116.22
N ASN A 1008 -37.47 117.02 -117.05
CA ASN A 1008 -38.04 115.79 -117.62
C ASN A 1008 -38.31 114.71 -116.54
N MET A 1009 -38.78 115.14 -115.37
CA MET A 1009 -39.20 114.29 -114.25
C MET A 1009 -40.65 114.62 -113.87
N SER A 1010 -41.38 113.66 -113.29
CA SER A 1010 -42.78 113.87 -112.94
C SER A 1010 -42.92 114.87 -111.79
N GLU A 1011 -44.06 115.55 -111.70
CA GLU A 1011 -44.34 116.55 -110.65
C GLU A 1011 -44.31 115.93 -109.24
N ASN A 1012 -44.57 114.62 -109.12
CA ASN A 1012 -44.43 113.85 -107.89
C ASN A 1012 -42.96 113.58 -107.54
N ASP A 1013 -42.12 113.22 -108.51
CA ASP A 1013 -40.70 112.94 -108.25
C ASP A 1013 -39.95 114.22 -107.83
N LEU A 1014 -40.38 115.38 -108.33
CA LEU A 1014 -39.86 116.66 -107.88
C LEU A 1014 -40.35 117.03 -106.46
N ALA A 1015 -41.54 116.59 -106.05
CA ALA A 1015 -42.03 116.79 -104.69
C ALA A 1015 -41.24 115.95 -103.67
N ASP A 1016 -40.93 114.69 -103.99
CA ASP A 1016 -40.14 113.81 -103.09
C ASP A 1016 -38.68 114.26 -102.94
N ILE A 1017 -38.11 114.93 -103.94
CA ILE A 1017 -36.76 115.51 -103.85
C ILE A 1017 -36.78 116.88 -103.16
N MET A 1018 -37.90 117.62 -103.22
CA MET A 1018 -38.06 118.92 -102.54
C MET A 1018 -38.54 118.81 -101.09
N ASP A 1019 -39.01 117.65 -100.65
CA ASP A 1019 -39.37 117.35 -99.25
C ASP A 1019 -38.16 116.88 -98.41
N THR A 1020 -36.93 117.23 -98.81
CA THR A 1020 -35.76 117.09 -97.95
C THR A 1020 -35.66 118.27 -96.99
N ASP A 1021 -36.47 118.26 -95.94
CA ASP A 1021 -36.05 118.64 -94.60
C ASP A 1021 -37.15 118.41 -93.55
N GLN A 1022 -36.81 117.57 -92.56
CA GLN A 1022 -37.46 117.30 -91.26
C GLN A 1022 -38.38 116.06 -91.12
N GLY A 1023 -37.86 115.03 -90.41
CA GLY A 1023 -38.58 114.51 -89.24
C GLY A 1023 -38.92 113.03 -89.14
N THR A 1024 -37.95 112.11 -89.24
CA THR A 1024 -38.11 110.72 -88.74
C THR A 1024 -36.99 110.33 -87.78
N GLU A 1025 -37.06 110.83 -86.54
CA GLU A 1025 -36.47 110.15 -85.39
C GLU A 1025 -37.58 109.33 -84.72
N ALA A 1026 -37.68 108.06 -85.09
CA ALA A 1026 -38.46 107.06 -84.40
C ALA A 1026 -37.49 106.13 -83.67
N HIS A 1027 -37.57 106.15 -82.33
CA HIS A 1027 -37.11 105.10 -81.40
C HIS A 1027 -35.63 104.72 -81.34
N SER A 1028 -34.78 105.65 -80.88
CA SER A 1028 -33.47 105.32 -80.31
C SER A 1028 -33.44 105.79 -78.84
N GLN A 1029 -33.27 104.87 -77.89
CA GLN A 1029 -32.96 105.22 -76.50
C GLN A 1029 -31.72 106.13 -76.48
N SER A 1030 -31.75 107.22 -75.72
CA SER A 1030 -30.58 108.09 -75.58
C SER A 1030 -29.48 107.33 -74.84
N PRO A 1031 -28.19 107.39 -75.25
CA PRO A 1031 -27.10 106.71 -74.54
C PRO A 1031 -27.01 107.09 -73.05
N ALA A 1032 -27.41 108.32 -72.69
CA ALA A 1032 -27.47 108.81 -71.32
C ALA A 1032 -28.55 108.14 -70.43
N GLU A 1033 -29.51 107.42 -71.02
CA GLU A 1033 -30.55 106.68 -70.30
C GLU A 1033 -30.09 105.27 -69.93
N GLN A 1034 -29.28 104.64 -70.79
CA GLN A 1034 -28.67 103.35 -70.53
C GLN A 1034 -27.55 103.44 -69.47
N GLU A 1035 -26.69 104.47 -69.57
CA GLU A 1035 -25.62 104.72 -68.59
C GLU A 1035 -26.15 104.90 -67.16
N TRP A 1036 -27.36 105.46 -67.00
CA TRP A 1036 -27.99 105.63 -65.69
C TRP A 1036 -28.52 104.31 -65.09
N LEU A 1037 -29.10 103.44 -65.93
CA LEU A 1037 -29.52 102.10 -65.50
C LEU A 1037 -28.30 101.27 -65.07
N ASP A 1038 -27.22 101.35 -65.84
CA ASP A 1038 -25.96 100.66 -65.52
C ASP A 1038 -25.34 101.20 -64.22
N GLN A 1039 -25.43 102.50 -63.96
CA GLN A 1039 -24.98 103.11 -62.70
C GLN A 1039 -25.82 102.64 -61.50
N LEU A 1040 -27.15 102.49 -61.65
CA LEU A 1040 -28.01 101.93 -60.61
C LEU A 1040 -27.73 100.46 -60.35
N ASP A 1041 -27.55 99.66 -61.40
CA ASP A 1041 -27.21 98.24 -61.27
C ASP A 1041 -25.84 98.04 -60.63
N HIS A 1042 -24.88 98.92 -60.92
CA HIS A 1042 -23.58 98.92 -60.25
C HIS A 1042 -23.71 99.20 -58.75
N ILE A 1043 -24.57 100.15 -58.33
CA ILE A 1043 -24.80 100.45 -56.91
C ILE A 1043 -25.51 99.28 -56.21
N LEU A 1044 -26.45 98.60 -56.89
CA LEU A 1044 -27.14 97.42 -56.36
C LEU A 1044 -26.24 96.17 -56.24
N GLN A 1045 -25.20 96.06 -57.06
CA GLN A 1045 -24.24 94.95 -57.02
C GLN A 1045 -23.16 95.12 -55.94
N GLN A 1046 -23.07 96.28 -55.28
CA GLN A 1046 -22.13 96.47 -54.18
C GLN A 1046 -22.54 95.64 -52.96
N LYS A 1047 -21.54 95.11 -52.22
CA LYS A 1047 -21.77 94.30 -51.00
C LYS A 1047 -22.64 95.00 -49.94
N ILE A 1048 -22.67 96.33 -49.98
CA ILE A 1048 -23.57 97.17 -49.19
C ILE A 1048 -24.12 98.22 -50.14
N PRO A 1049 -25.34 98.04 -50.69
CA PRO A 1049 -25.96 99.06 -51.53
C PRO A 1049 -26.16 100.32 -50.69
N SER A 1050 -25.50 101.41 -51.04
CA SER A 1050 -25.67 102.68 -50.32
C SER A 1050 -27.05 103.25 -50.68
N ALA A 1051 -27.99 103.18 -49.73
CA ALA A 1051 -29.32 103.76 -49.89
C ALA A 1051 -29.26 105.25 -50.26
N GLY A 1052 -28.26 105.99 -49.75
CA GLY A 1052 -28.03 107.38 -50.11
C GLY A 1052 -27.65 107.57 -51.58
N GLN A 1053 -26.80 106.70 -52.13
CA GLN A 1053 -26.40 106.75 -53.55
C GLN A 1053 -27.55 106.33 -54.48
N LEU A 1054 -28.33 105.31 -54.11
CA LEU A 1054 -29.53 104.89 -54.84
C LEU A 1054 -30.57 106.01 -54.92
N ILE A 1055 -30.89 106.63 -53.78
CA ILE A 1055 -31.86 107.72 -53.72
C ILE A 1055 -31.38 108.93 -54.50
N GLU A 1056 -30.09 109.27 -54.45
CA GLU A 1056 -29.56 110.39 -55.23
C GLU A 1056 -29.60 110.12 -56.73
N ALA A 1057 -29.24 108.90 -57.18
CA ALA A 1057 -29.34 108.52 -58.58
C ALA A 1057 -30.79 108.58 -59.11
N VAL A 1058 -31.77 108.12 -58.33
CA VAL A 1058 -33.20 108.23 -58.66
C VAL A 1058 -33.66 109.69 -58.66
N ARG A 1059 -33.23 110.48 -57.67
CA ARG A 1059 -33.55 111.91 -57.56
C ARG A 1059 -33.07 112.71 -58.76
N VAL A 1060 -31.90 112.39 -59.32
CA VAL A 1060 -31.37 113.05 -60.53
C VAL A 1060 -32.34 112.86 -61.71
N LYS A 1061 -32.83 111.64 -61.96
CA LYS A 1061 -33.83 111.40 -63.02
C LYS A 1061 -35.20 112.00 -62.72
N MET A 1062 -35.63 112.01 -61.47
CA MET A 1062 -36.87 112.70 -61.10
C MET A 1062 -36.78 114.22 -61.30
N LYS A 1063 -35.60 114.82 -61.05
CA LYS A 1063 -35.35 116.24 -61.37
C LYS A 1063 -35.35 116.48 -62.88
N GLU A 1064 -34.75 115.58 -63.67
CA GLU A 1064 -34.84 115.63 -65.14
C GLU A 1064 -36.31 115.63 -65.59
N ARG A 1065 -37.13 114.71 -65.08
CA ARG A 1065 -38.57 114.68 -65.33
C ARG A 1065 -39.24 116.01 -64.98
N LYS A 1066 -38.97 116.56 -63.78
CA LYS A 1066 -39.57 117.81 -63.31
C LYS A 1066 -39.29 118.96 -64.25
N VAL A 1067 -38.02 119.15 -64.64
CA VAL A 1067 -37.60 120.19 -65.59
C VAL A 1067 -38.32 120.02 -66.93
N LEU A 1068 -38.40 118.79 -67.45
CA LEU A 1068 -39.11 118.51 -68.70
C LEU A 1068 -40.62 118.79 -68.61
N THR A 1069 -41.26 118.50 -67.47
CA THR A 1069 -42.67 118.85 -67.25
C THR A 1069 -42.89 120.36 -67.11
N GLU A 1070 -41.96 121.10 -66.49
CA GLU A 1070 -42.03 122.56 -66.41
C GLU A 1070 -41.88 123.18 -67.80
N GLU A 1071 -40.95 122.68 -68.62
CA GLU A 1071 -40.85 123.06 -70.03
C GLU A 1071 -42.14 122.74 -70.81
N LEU A 1072 -42.72 121.55 -70.62
CA LEU A 1072 -44.00 121.18 -71.24
C LEU A 1072 -45.11 122.17 -70.83
N ALA A 1073 -45.14 122.59 -69.57
CA ALA A 1073 -46.13 123.51 -69.01
C ALA A 1073 -46.01 124.92 -69.61
N THR A 1074 -44.79 125.46 -69.71
CA THR A 1074 -44.53 126.77 -70.38
C THR A 1074 -44.92 126.77 -71.87
N LEU A 1075 -44.95 125.59 -72.51
CA LEU A 1075 -45.44 125.43 -73.88
C LEU A 1075 -46.98 125.43 -74.00
N THR A 1076 -47.72 125.24 -72.90
CA THR A 1076 -49.19 125.07 -72.89
C THR A 1076 -49.99 126.35 -72.72
N THR A 1077 -49.43 127.40 -72.12
CA THR A 1077 -50.19 128.63 -71.82
C THR A 1077 -50.24 129.57 -73.04
N PRO A 1078 -51.43 130.01 -73.50
CA PRO A 1078 -51.58 131.05 -74.52
C PRO A 1078 -52.20 132.31 -73.88
N VAL A 1079 -51.46 133.40 -73.70
CA VAL A 1079 -52.07 134.73 -73.49
C VAL A 1079 -51.18 135.82 -74.10
N SER A 1080 -51.82 136.64 -74.92
CA SER A 1080 -51.33 137.85 -75.56
C SER A 1080 -51.71 139.12 -74.78
N GLU A 1081 -50.92 140.17 -75.02
CA GLU A 1081 -51.20 141.62 -74.94
C GLU A 1081 -50.96 142.43 -73.65
N LYS A 1082 -49.98 143.34 -73.79
CA LYS A 1082 -49.85 144.73 -73.30
C LYS A 1082 -49.76 145.01 -71.80
N ALA A 1083 -48.51 145.06 -71.31
CA ALA A 1083 -47.83 146.28 -70.89
C ALA A 1083 -46.34 146.17 -71.27
#